data_AF-A0A1E7YP34-F1
#
_entry.id   AF-A0A1E7YP34-F1
#
_cell.length_a   1.000
_cell.length_b   1.000
_cell.length_c   1.000
_cell.angle_alpha   90.00
_cell.angle_beta   90.00
_cell.angle_gamma   90.00
#
_symmetry.space_group_name_H-M   'P 1'
#
loop_
_entity.id
_entity.type
_entity.pdbx_description
1 polymer ?
#
loop_
_entity_poly.entity_id
_entity_poly.type
_entity_poly.pdbx_seq_one_letter_code
_entity_poly.pdbx_strand_id
1 'polypeptide(L)'
;MSGTSDISVLPWEVLHQGSVKGSSVAVLLHLFYPDLWPELFSQLRTIPGAPDLYISLCSESRHALVEITQDWPSAKVILVPNRGRDIAPRLQLAKLAQASGSELLLFIHGKRSPHLKDLKEEHVKGTFLEHRDGDRWRRELIGPLCHNAAEILEKFRCEPQLGMVGPAGFWINLMPDANFLLLQQLTQKLGLSICFGQDGFFAGSMFWARVSALAPVWSEVDLSSHFEDETGKLDKTLAHAYERVFAAQVSRSGFRVEDSDGKLMLEPSPDPRPWLTVRRCLEAERVWSRDWHPNRQIKLAYVLLIGDNRGLEKTKQSIEQQWLAVGDTALVRADESGLLATLNMIAASEVWDWIAFIDAGDTLSADATFRVERAIADHPEWQVIYSDEDSLTADGEHVNPHCKPDFNIDYLRSLPYVGGLLVIRRDLFLELGGFDPAADGAEDYDLVLRAWERVGDAGIGHIAEVLYHRRQGGGHCLLSVQEILAASKAALERHLRRLNIAAEVLPGPFPPATRVRYPLTSTPVVSIVIPTRNQLPMLQRCVESVIEKTRYPHYEILIVDNDSDEPEAVKYLELLAAQEESFGGRLRVIRHPGAFNFSAMNNRAVDLARGEYILLLNNDTAVLHEDWLDEMVSQALRPEVGIVGAKLLFPDGRIQHAGVILGLCGPAEHPFIGQPAEYRGYFGRAMLTQNLSAVTGACLLISKALYQAVGGLDEHDFRVSYNDVDLCLKVREQGKKIVFTPWAILLHEGSASQRGGVENKPNPEKEKRFAGEKMAFYRKWLPQLAFDPAYNRHLSLAGSGFLLEDQAALTWDPAWRPRPRILVHPADREGCGEYRIIAPMRALQRAGRVQGWETMRIFEPAEMERFSPESIVVQRQMEWPQIEALERHKALSRVFRVFEIDDLITNLPVKSLHKAHIHKDIAKRFRKAAGLCNRLVVATEPLAEAYRGFSDEVRIQPNCIEDAIWGGLSPRRRGDSKPRVGWAGGIGHTGDLELVADVVRDLSSEVHWVFFGLCPDALKPYVQEFHPGVPLAQYPAKLASLDLDLAIAPLEDNPFNEAKSHLRLLEYGILGYPVVCSDIFPYQGDYPVWRVANRYRDWIKTIREVLADRETLASAGDVLREYVRKHWLLESRLDDWLGAWLP
;
A
#
# COMPACT_ATOMS: atom_id res chain seq x y z
N MET A 1 -21.42 30.69 -18.95
CA MET A 1 -20.65 30.24 -20.13
C MET A 1 -19.50 29.39 -19.61
N SER A 2 -19.36 28.22 -20.20
CA SER A 2 -18.59 27.05 -19.75
C SER A 2 -17.09 27.32 -19.61
N GLY A 3 -16.60 27.43 -18.37
CA GLY A 3 -15.19 27.36 -18.02
C GLY A 3 -14.86 25.93 -17.60
N THR A 4 -14.02 25.27 -18.38
CA THR A 4 -13.52 23.92 -18.17
C THR A 4 -12.62 23.84 -16.94
N SER A 5 -12.90 22.83 -16.12
CA SER A 5 -12.10 22.31 -15.02
C SER A 5 -10.64 22.05 -15.43
N ASP A 6 -9.70 22.75 -14.84
CA ASP A 6 -8.28 22.44 -15.00
C ASP A 6 -7.74 21.79 -13.73
N ILE A 7 -8.19 20.55 -13.43
CA ILE A 7 -7.27 19.57 -12.81
C ILE A 7 -6.01 19.64 -13.64
N SER A 8 -4.83 19.52 -13.06
CA SER A 8 -3.58 19.24 -13.78
C SER A 8 -3.72 18.10 -14.82
N VAL A 9 -4.19 18.47 -16.01
CA VAL A 9 -4.39 17.61 -17.17
C VAL A 9 -3.14 17.75 -18.03
N LEU A 10 -2.79 16.72 -18.82
CA LEU A 10 -2.00 16.98 -20.02
C LEU A 10 -2.67 18.13 -20.79
N PRO A 11 -2.04 19.31 -20.96
CA PRO A 11 -2.73 20.47 -21.53
C PRO A 11 -3.39 20.09 -22.86
N TRP A 12 -4.72 20.21 -22.92
CA TRP A 12 -5.52 19.64 -23.98
C TRP A 12 -6.54 20.64 -24.51
N GLU A 13 -6.88 20.50 -25.77
CA GLU A 13 -7.84 21.36 -26.45
C GLU A 13 -9.00 20.50 -26.97
N VAL A 14 -10.24 20.90 -26.73
CA VAL A 14 -11.37 20.27 -27.42
C VAL A 14 -11.33 20.71 -28.88
N LEU A 15 -11.12 19.76 -29.80
CA LEU A 15 -11.24 20.02 -31.23
C LEU A 15 -12.66 19.81 -31.73
N HIS A 16 -13.37 18.85 -31.14
CA HIS A 16 -14.77 18.57 -31.45
C HIS A 16 -15.47 18.01 -30.21
N GLN A 17 -16.57 18.65 -29.81
CA GLN A 17 -17.28 18.27 -28.59
C GLN A 17 -18.08 16.97 -28.76
N GLY A 18 -18.58 16.69 -29.97
CA GLY A 18 -19.45 15.56 -30.27
C GLY A 18 -20.80 15.57 -29.52
N SER A 19 -21.73 14.71 -29.90
CA SER A 19 -22.99 14.42 -29.20
C SER A 19 -22.93 13.05 -28.53
N VAL A 20 -21.91 12.87 -27.69
CA VAL A 20 -21.73 11.68 -26.85
C VAL A 20 -23.01 11.44 -26.04
N LYS A 21 -23.59 10.24 -26.16
CA LYS A 21 -24.97 9.97 -25.71
C LYS A 21 -25.07 9.59 -24.23
N GLY A 22 -23.95 9.42 -23.53
CA GLY A 22 -23.93 8.90 -22.17
C GLY A 22 -24.26 7.41 -22.15
N SER A 23 -23.78 6.68 -23.16
CA SER A 23 -23.89 5.22 -23.20
C SER A 23 -23.04 4.57 -22.09
N SER A 24 -23.46 3.40 -21.62
CA SER A 24 -22.71 2.60 -20.65
C SER A 24 -21.33 2.16 -21.21
N VAL A 25 -21.12 2.19 -22.53
CA VAL A 25 -19.91 1.70 -23.21
C VAL A 25 -19.18 2.81 -23.97
N ALA A 26 -17.91 3.03 -23.68
CA ALA A 26 -17.07 3.99 -24.41
C ALA A 26 -15.79 3.36 -25.00
N VAL A 27 -15.37 3.86 -26.16
CA VAL A 27 -14.10 3.53 -26.81
C VAL A 27 -13.14 4.71 -26.67
N LEU A 28 -11.93 4.42 -26.18
CA LEU A 28 -10.87 5.39 -25.96
C LEU A 28 -9.73 5.14 -26.95
N LEU A 29 -9.61 6.00 -27.95
CA LEU A 29 -8.61 5.89 -29.02
C LEU A 29 -7.57 6.99 -28.92
N HIS A 30 -6.29 6.63 -28.80
CA HIS A 30 -5.19 7.54 -29.11
C HIS A 30 -4.72 7.34 -30.55
N LEU A 31 -4.97 8.32 -31.41
CA LEU A 31 -4.62 8.27 -32.84
C LEU A 31 -3.39 9.15 -33.10
N PHE A 32 -2.21 8.52 -33.05
CA PHE A 32 -0.93 9.19 -33.32
C PHE A 32 -0.59 9.24 -34.81
N TYR A 33 -0.98 8.22 -35.59
CA TYR A 33 -0.79 8.16 -37.04
C TYR A 33 -2.15 8.31 -37.76
N PRO A 34 -2.47 9.50 -38.30
CA PRO A 34 -3.76 9.80 -38.94
C PRO A 34 -4.15 8.83 -40.05
N ASP A 35 -3.18 8.37 -40.83
CA ASP A 35 -3.40 7.48 -41.97
C ASP A 35 -3.85 6.07 -41.58
N LEU A 36 -3.85 5.74 -40.28
CA LEU A 36 -4.46 4.52 -39.75
C LEU A 36 -5.97 4.64 -39.48
N TRP A 37 -6.55 5.83 -39.59
CA TRP A 37 -7.97 6.04 -39.28
C TRP A 37 -8.91 5.15 -40.11
N PRO A 38 -8.76 4.99 -41.44
CA PRO A 38 -9.68 4.14 -42.22
C PRO A 38 -9.68 2.67 -41.75
N GLU A 39 -8.51 2.14 -41.40
CA GLU A 39 -8.35 0.78 -40.88
C GLU A 39 -9.04 0.65 -39.50
N LEU A 40 -8.77 1.58 -38.59
CA LEU A 40 -9.34 1.58 -37.24
C LEU A 40 -10.86 1.78 -37.27
N PHE A 41 -11.36 2.70 -38.08
CA PHE A 41 -12.79 2.94 -38.26
C PHE A 41 -13.53 1.68 -38.73
N SER A 42 -12.95 0.93 -39.67
CA SER A 42 -13.52 -0.34 -40.13
C SER A 42 -13.68 -1.36 -39.00
N GLN A 43 -12.76 -1.39 -38.03
CA GLN A 43 -12.84 -2.31 -36.89
C GLN A 43 -13.75 -1.78 -35.79
N LEU A 44 -13.70 -0.48 -35.46
CA LEU A 44 -14.55 0.10 -34.41
C LEU A 44 -16.04 0.00 -34.75
N ARG A 45 -16.41 0.04 -36.03
CA ARG A 45 -17.80 -0.12 -36.48
C ARG A 45 -18.38 -1.51 -36.26
N THR A 46 -17.57 -2.53 -35.97
CA THR A 46 -18.08 -3.87 -35.66
C THR A 46 -18.60 -3.98 -34.23
N ILE A 47 -18.31 -3.00 -33.36
CA ILE A 47 -18.74 -2.98 -31.97
C ILE A 47 -20.25 -2.69 -31.91
N PRO A 48 -21.07 -3.57 -31.29
CA PRO A 48 -22.51 -3.38 -31.22
C PRO A 48 -22.91 -2.25 -30.27
N GLY A 49 -24.13 -1.72 -30.44
CA GLY A 49 -24.73 -0.80 -29.47
C GLY A 49 -24.36 0.69 -29.63
N ALA A 50 -23.61 1.06 -30.68
CA ALA A 50 -23.19 2.43 -30.97
C ALA A 50 -22.46 3.09 -29.78
N PRO A 51 -21.25 2.61 -29.43
CA PRO A 51 -20.50 3.09 -28.28
C PRO A 51 -20.13 4.57 -28.42
N ASP A 52 -19.95 5.23 -27.29
CA ASP A 52 -19.41 6.57 -27.27
C ASP A 52 -17.92 6.56 -27.65
N LEU A 53 -17.51 7.40 -28.61
CA LEU A 53 -16.15 7.40 -29.13
C LEU A 53 -15.39 8.64 -28.67
N TYR A 54 -14.30 8.42 -27.94
CA TYR A 54 -13.38 9.46 -27.47
C TYR A 54 -12.04 9.28 -28.19
N ILE A 55 -11.55 10.33 -28.85
CA ILE A 55 -10.30 10.30 -29.63
C ILE A 55 -9.36 11.39 -29.13
N SER A 56 -8.09 11.05 -28.96
CA SER A 56 -7.01 12.02 -28.77
C SER A 56 -6.10 12.08 -30.00
N LEU A 57 -5.73 13.30 -30.40
CA LEU A 57 -4.79 13.61 -31.48
C LEU A 57 -3.60 14.42 -30.92
N CYS A 58 -2.44 14.31 -31.57
CA CYS A 58 -1.33 15.23 -31.36
C CYS A 58 -1.41 16.42 -32.35
N SER A 59 -0.69 17.51 -32.09
CA SER A 59 -0.67 18.72 -32.94
C SER A 59 -0.41 18.41 -34.42
N GLU A 60 0.46 17.46 -34.71
CA GLU A 60 0.83 17.01 -36.06
C GLU A 60 -0.32 16.26 -36.75
N SER A 61 -1.21 15.66 -35.96
CA SER A 61 -2.32 14.81 -36.41
C SER A 61 -3.66 15.56 -36.49
N ARG A 62 -3.69 16.87 -36.21
CA ARG A 62 -4.90 17.68 -36.19
C ARG A 62 -5.73 17.61 -37.48
N HIS A 63 -5.06 17.42 -38.62
CA HIS A 63 -5.70 17.31 -39.93
C HIS A 63 -6.67 16.12 -40.04
N ALA A 64 -6.51 15.07 -39.22
CA ALA A 64 -7.39 13.90 -39.17
C ALA A 64 -8.82 14.23 -38.73
N LEU A 65 -9.02 15.38 -38.05
CA LEU A 65 -10.30 15.78 -37.47
C LEU A 65 -11.43 15.79 -38.50
N VAL A 66 -11.17 16.27 -39.71
CA VAL A 66 -12.19 16.38 -40.77
C VAL A 66 -12.71 15.01 -41.16
N GLU A 67 -11.81 14.05 -41.37
CA GLU A 67 -12.16 12.68 -41.74
C GLU A 67 -12.89 11.96 -40.60
N ILE A 68 -12.37 12.07 -39.37
CA ILE A 68 -12.99 11.49 -38.17
C ILE A 68 -14.41 12.01 -37.96
N THR A 69 -14.64 13.32 -38.07
CA THR A 69 -15.96 13.92 -37.84
C THR A 69 -16.95 13.66 -38.97
N GLN A 70 -16.47 13.40 -40.18
CA GLN A 70 -17.29 12.94 -41.29
C GLN A 70 -17.73 11.47 -41.09
N ASP A 71 -16.82 10.61 -40.65
CA ASP A 71 -17.06 9.18 -40.45
C ASP A 71 -17.83 8.87 -39.15
N TRP A 72 -17.58 9.63 -38.09
CA TRP A 72 -18.19 9.48 -36.77
C TRP A 72 -18.56 10.85 -36.13
N PRO A 73 -19.66 11.48 -36.57
CA PRO A 73 -20.00 12.86 -36.18
C PRO A 73 -20.19 13.08 -34.67
N SER A 74 -20.57 12.04 -33.92
CA SER A 74 -20.77 12.12 -32.47
C SER A 74 -19.49 11.94 -31.64
N ALA A 75 -18.35 11.63 -32.27
CA ALA A 75 -17.10 11.39 -31.56
C ALA A 75 -16.64 12.66 -30.83
N LYS A 76 -16.09 12.52 -29.63
CA LYS A 76 -15.42 13.62 -28.92
C LYS A 76 -13.94 13.56 -29.22
N VAL A 77 -13.39 14.63 -29.80
CA VAL A 77 -11.99 14.68 -30.24
C VAL A 77 -11.26 15.77 -29.47
N ILE A 78 -10.17 15.38 -28.80
CA ILE A 78 -9.30 16.28 -28.07
C ILE A 78 -7.88 16.29 -28.67
N LEU A 79 -7.21 17.43 -28.57
CA LEU A 79 -5.79 17.58 -28.85
C LEU A 79 -5.03 17.42 -27.54
N VAL A 80 -3.95 16.63 -27.54
CA VAL A 80 -3.07 16.43 -26.38
C VAL A 80 -1.60 16.61 -26.78
N PRO A 81 -0.70 16.90 -25.82
CA PRO A 81 0.74 16.95 -26.07
C PRO A 81 1.28 15.54 -26.32
N ASN A 82 2.35 15.42 -27.10
CA ASN A 82 3.00 14.13 -27.36
C ASN A 82 3.85 13.65 -26.16
N ARG A 83 3.17 13.28 -25.06
CA ARG A 83 3.79 12.85 -23.79
C ARG A 83 3.15 11.57 -23.27
N GLY A 84 3.95 10.71 -22.65
CA GLY A 84 3.45 9.50 -22.00
C GLY A 84 2.90 8.43 -22.96
N ARG A 85 3.47 8.38 -24.18
CA ARG A 85 3.12 7.42 -25.21
C ARG A 85 1.61 7.46 -25.52
N ASP A 86 0.99 6.31 -25.57
CA ASP A 86 -0.44 6.10 -25.81
C ASP A 86 -1.20 5.96 -24.49
N ILE A 87 -0.49 5.81 -23.37
CA ILE A 87 -1.07 5.60 -22.04
C ILE A 87 -1.65 6.91 -21.52
N ALA A 88 -0.82 7.95 -21.38
CA ALA A 88 -1.26 9.20 -20.77
C ALA A 88 -2.44 9.87 -21.52
N PRO A 89 -2.45 9.92 -22.87
CA PRO A 89 -3.62 10.35 -23.62
C PRO A 89 -4.88 9.54 -23.32
N ARG A 90 -4.78 8.21 -23.23
CA ARG A 90 -5.95 7.35 -22.97
C ARG A 90 -6.45 7.43 -21.53
N LEU A 91 -5.56 7.61 -20.56
CA LEU A 91 -5.95 7.90 -19.17
C LEU A 91 -6.73 9.24 -19.10
N GLN A 92 -6.36 10.22 -19.93
CA GLN A 92 -7.13 11.46 -20.04
C GLN A 92 -8.51 11.25 -20.67
N LEU A 93 -8.59 10.44 -21.73
CA LEU A 93 -9.89 10.06 -22.32
C LEU A 93 -10.75 9.29 -21.32
N ALA A 94 -10.17 8.41 -20.51
CA ALA A 94 -10.86 7.64 -19.48
C ALA A 94 -11.51 8.56 -18.43
N LYS A 95 -10.82 9.61 -17.97
CA LYS A 95 -11.40 10.65 -17.09
C LYS A 95 -12.63 11.31 -17.72
N LEU A 96 -12.56 11.66 -19.00
CA LEU A 96 -13.67 12.29 -19.72
C LEU A 96 -14.87 11.34 -19.89
N ALA A 97 -14.62 10.07 -20.19
CA ALA A 97 -15.65 9.05 -20.32
C ALA A 97 -16.32 8.75 -18.98
N GLN A 98 -15.54 8.58 -17.90
CA GLN A 98 -16.06 8.40 -16.55
C GLN A 98 -16.95 9.58 -16.12
N ALA A 99 -16.51 10.82 -16.34
CA ALA A 99 -17.30 12.01 -16.03
C ALA A 99 -18.63 12.10 -16.81
N SER A 100 -18.72 11.37 -17.93
CA SER A 100 -19.91 11.29 -18.77
C SER A 100 -20.81 10.08 -18.43
N GLY A 101 -20.45 9.29 -17.42
CA GLY A 101 -21.24 8.17 -16.90
C GLY A 101 -20.99 6.81 -17.56
N SER A 102 -19.91 6.62 -18.32
CA SER A 102 -19.58 5.31 -18.88
C SER A 102 -19.22 4.28 -17.79
N GLU A 103 -19.64 3.03 -17.97
CA GLU A 103 -19.39 1.92 -17.03
C GLU A 103 -18.33 0.93 -17.55
N LEU A 104 -18.23 0.81 -18.89
CA LEU A 104 -17.26 -0.05 -19.60
C LEU A 104 -16.44 0.78 -20.59
N LEU A 105 -15.14 0.51 -20.64
CA LEU A 105 -14.17 1.20 -21.50
C LEU A 105 -13.43 0.18 -22.37
N LEU A 106 -13.30 0.49 -23.66
CA LEU A 106 -12.37 -0.17 -24.58
C LEU A 106 -11.17 0.73 -24.84
N PHE A 107 -9.99 0.24 -24.48
CA PHE A 107 -8.72 0.94 -24.62
C PHE A 107 -8.01 0.51 -25.92
N ILE A 108 -7.82 1.42 -26.88
CA ILE A 108 -7.16 1.15 -28.18
C ILE A 108 -6.19 2.28 -28.56
N HIS A 109 -5.10 1.95 -29.28
CA HIS A 109 -4.20 2.97 -29.85
C HIS A 109 -3.80 2.68 -31.30
N GLY A 110 -3.60 3.74 -32.10
CA GLY A 110 -3.16 3.68 -33.49
C GLY A 110 -1.66 3.93 -33.64
N LYS A 111 -0.81 3.12 -32.99
CA LYS A 111 0.66 3.25 -33.10
C LYS A 111 1.24 2.21 -34.04
N ARG A 112 2.23 2.63 -34.83
CA ARG A 112 3.13 1.73 -35.56
C ARG A 112 4.27 1.42 -34.60
N SER A 113 4.61 0.15 -34.43
CA SER A 113 5.76 -0.28 -33.61
C SER A 113 6.97 -0.54 -34.52
N PRO A 114 7.60 0.50 -35.12
CA PRO A 114 8.61 0.31 -36.16
C PRO A 114 9.84 -0.44 -35.66
N HIS A 115 10.15 -0.31 -34.35
CA HIS A 115 11.26 -0.97 -33.67
C HIS A 115 11.19 -2.50 -33.72
N LEU A 116 10.01 -3.09 -33.93
CA LEU A 116 9.86 -4.55 -34.03
C LEU A 116 10.57 -5.12 -35.26
N LYS A 117 10.79 -4.33 -36.32
CA LYS A 117 11.55 -4.75 -37.50
C LYS A 117 13.03 -4.98 -37.19
N ASP A 118 13.56 -4.23 -36.24
CA ASP A 118 14.98 -4.25 -35.83
C ASP A 118 15.22 -5.13 -34.60
N LEU A 119 14.20 -5.89 -34.15
CA LEU A 119 14.33 -6.78 -33.00
C LEU A 119 15.34 -7.89 -33.30
N LYS A 120 16.37 -8.01 -32.47
CA LYS A 120 17.30 -9.14 -32.53
C LYS A 120 16.59 -10.43 -32.11
N GLU A 121 17.02 -11.56 -32.68
CA GLU A 121 16.43 -12.88 -32.44
C GLU A 121 16.43 -13.26 -30.96
N GLU A 122 17.48 -12.89 -30.24
CA GLU A 122 17.64 -13.02 -28.78
C GLU A 122 16.62 -12.22 -27.94
N HIS A 123 15.88 -11.27 -28.54
CA HIS A 123 14.91 -10.41 -27.86
C HIS A 123 13.44 -10.72 -28.24
N VAL A 124 13.20 -11.72 -29.10
CA VAL A 124 11.85 -12.19 -29.43
C VAL A 124 11.32 -13.00 -28.24
N LYS A 125 10.41 -12.40 -27.46
CA LYS A 125 9.74 -13.07 -26.33
C LYS A 125 8.27 -13.31 -26.67
N GLY A 126 7.87 -14.57 -26.73
CA GLY A 126 6.51 -14.98 -27.10
C GLY A 126 6.30 -15.10 -28.60
N THR A 127 5.41 -16.00 -29.00
CA THR A 127 5.11 -16.33 -30.41
C THR A 127 4.62 -15.13 -31.21
N PHE A 128 3.99 -14.16 -30.55
CA PHE A 128 3.46 -12.94 -31.16
C PHE A 128 4.53 -11.93 -31.63
N LEU A 129 5.79 -12.08 -31.24
CA LEU A 129 6.90 -11.22 -31.72
C LEU A 129 7.71 -11.86 -32.87
N GLU A 130 7.43 -13.10 -33.26
CA GLU A 130 8.20 -13.85 -34.28
C GLU A 130 8.17 -13.17 -35.65
N HIS A 131 7.08 -12.50 -35.98
CA HIS A 131 6.87 -11.91 -37.30
C HIS A 131 7.54 -10.55 -37.50
N ARG A 132 8.02 -9.90 -36.42
CA ARG A 132 8.74 -8.61 -36.48
C ARG A 132 8.02 -7.51 -37.28
N ASP A 133 6.69 -7.59 -37.35
CA ASP A 133 5.83 -6.69 -38.11
C ASP A 133 4.88 -5.95 -37.17
N GLY A 134 5.17 -4.67 -36.92
CA GLY A 134 4.37 -3.84 -36.03
C GLY A 134 2.95 -3.53 -36.51
N ASP A 135 2.67 -3.61 -37.82
CA ASP A 135 1.31 -3.42 -38.35
C ASP A 135 0.48 -4.69 -38.20
N ARG A 136 1.12 -5.85 -38.40
CA ARG A 136 0.51 -7.14 -38.06
C ARG A 136 0.23 -7.26 -36.56
N TRP A 137 1.21 -6.92 -35.72
CA TRP A 137 1.07 -6.91 -34.27
C TRP A 137 -0.14 -6.08 -33.79
N ARG A 138 -0.30 -4.86 -34.31
CA ARG A 138 -1.46 -4.01 -34.01
C ARG A 138 -2.79 -4.68 -34.39
N ARG A 139 -2.87 -5.27 -35.58
CA ARG A 139 -4.11 -5.94 -36.04
C ARG A 139 -4.47 -7.15 -35.18
N GLU A 140 -3.48 -7.92 -34.75
CA GLU A 140 -3.67 -9.08 -33.87
C GLU A 140 -4.09 -8.67 -32.45
N LEU A 141 -3.75 -7.47 -31.97
CA LEU A 141 -4.24 -6.92 -30.71
C LEU A 141 -5.69 -6.42 -30.80
N ILE A 142 -6.04 -5.66 -31.85
CA ILE A 142 -7.36 -5.01 -31.95
C ILE A 142 -8.44 -5.99 -32.41
N GLY A 143 -8.10 -6.89 -33.35
CA GLY A 143 -9.05 -7.82 -33.96
C GLY A 143 -9.89 -8.60 -32.93
N PRO A 144 -9.29 -9.33 -31.98
CA PRO A 144 -10.03 -10.08 -30.96
C PRO A 144 -10.91 -9.20 -30.08
N LEU A 145 -10.52 -7.95 -29.80
CA LEU A 145 -11.28 -7.04 -28.94
C LEU A 145 -12.50 -6.42 -29.64
N CYS A 146 -12.40 -6.14 -30.95
CA CYS A 146 -13.46 -5.53 -31.75
C CYS A 146 -14.38 -6.55 -32.41
N HIS A 147 -13.85 -7.64 -32.97
CA HIS A 147 -14.64 -8.66 -33.66
C HIS A 147 -15.47 -9.51 -32.69
N ASN A 148 -14.93 -9.79 -31.49
CA ASN A 148 -15.64 -10.55 -30.45
C ASN A 148 -16.41 -9.64 -29.48
N ALA A 149 -16.54 -8.34 -29.78
CA ALA A 149 -17.11 -7.36 -28.85
C ALA A 149 -18.52 -7.72 -28.37
N ALA A 150 -19.35 -8.35 -29.21
CA ALA A 150 -20.70 -8.79 -28.81
C ALA A 150 -20.66 -9.83 -27.68
N GLU A 151 -19.78 -10.82 -27.77
CA GLU A 151 -19.61 -11.87 -26.76
C GLU A 151 -18.97 -11.31 -25.48
N ILE A 152 -17.98 -10.43 -25.63
CA ILE A 152 -17.30 -9.78 -24.50
C ILE A 152 -18.30 -8.90 -23.71
N LEU A 153 -19.11 -8.10 -24.41
CA LEU A 153 -20.12 -7.24 -23.77
C LEU A 153 -21.21 -8.07 -23.09
N GLU A 154 -21.62 -9.19 -23.69
CA GLU A 154 -22.57 -10.12 -23.07
C GLU A 154 -21.98 -10.76 -21.80
N LYS A 155 -20.70 -11.15 -21.83
CA LYS A 155 -19.98 -11.63 -20.63
C LYS A 155 -19.97 -10.58 -19.53
N PHE A 156 -19.58 -9.33 -19.81
CA PHE A 156 -19.64 -8.26 -18.80
C PHE A 156 -21.06 -8.03 -18.25
N ARG A 157 -22.11 -8.31 -19.02
CA ARG A 157 -23.49 -8.21 -18.55
C ARG A 157 -23.88 -9.36 -17.63
N CYS A 158 -23.50 -10.59 -17.99
CA CYS A 158 -23.87 -11.81 -17.26
C CYS A 158 -22.97 -12.11 -16.06
N GLU A 159 -21.75 -11.56 -16.04
CA GLU A 159 -20.71 -11.90 -15.06
C GLU A 159 -20.25 -10.63 -14.33
N PRO A 160 -20.88 -10.27 -13.20
CA PRO A 160 -20.53 -9.08 -12.42
C PRO A 160 -19.07 -9.06 -11.95
N GLN A 161 -18.48 -10.24 -11.74
CA GLN A 161 -17.11 -10.44 -11.27
C GLN A 161 -16.05 -10.24 -12.37
N LEU A 162 -16.42 -10.19 -13.65
CA LEU A 162 -15.49 -9.93 -14.75
C LEU A 162 -15.14 -8.44 -14.81
N GLY A 163 -13.86 -8.09 -14.68
CA GLY A 163 -13.39 -6.70 -14.63
C GLY A 163 -12.59 -6.25 -15.85
N MET A 164 -11.90 -7.18 -16.53
CA MET A 164 -11.06 -6.87 -17.70
C MET A 164 -10.98 -8.05 -18.66
N VAL A 165 -10.97 -7.73 -19.96
CA VAL A 165 -10.73 -8.69 -21.06
C VAL A 165 -9.65 -8.14 -22.00
N GLY A 166 -8.51 -8.81 -22.09
CA GLY A 166 -7.44 -8.47 -23.03
C GLY A 166 -7.34 -9.43 -24.24
N PRO A 167 -6.46 -9.15 -25.21
CA PRO A 167 -6.34 -9.99 -26.40
C PRO A 167 -5.63 -11.31 -26.09
N ALA A 168 -6.20 -12.43 -26.57
CA ALA A 168 -5.65 -13.77 -26.40
C ALA A 168 -4.25 -13.89 -27.01
N GLY A 169 -3.35 -14.57 -26.27
CA GLY A 169 -1.96 -14.77 -26.69
C GLY A 169 -0.99 -13.63 -26.36
N PHE A 170 -1.46 -12.51 -25.80
CA PHE A 170 -0.63 -11.33 -25.48
C PHE A 170 -0.37 -11.13 -23.99
N TRP A 171 -0.67 -12.12 -23.15
CA TRP A 171 -0.40 -12.07 -21.73
C TRP A 171 1.09 -12.27 -21.43
N ILE A 172 1.67 -11.39 -20.60
CA ILE A 172 3.04 -11.48 -20.10
C ILE A 172 2.99 -11.56 -18.57
N ASN A 173 3.61 -12.60 -18.01
CA ASN A 173 3.82 -12.71 -16.57
C ASN A 173 4.79 -11.62 -16.10
N LEU A 174 4.42 -10.93 -15.03
CA LEU A 174 5.17 -9.80 -14.53
C LEU A 174 6.40 -10.30 -13.75
N MET A 175 7.57 -9.91 -14.24
CA MET A 175 8.88 -10.20 -13.65
C MET A 175 9.63 -8.88 -13.38
N PRO A 176 10.57 -8.85 -12.41
CA PRO A 176 11.43 -7.69 -12.24
C PRO A 176 12.19 -7.40 -13.55
N ASP A 177 12.04 -6.18 -14.06
CA ASP A 177 12.69 -5.72 -15.28
C ASP A 177 13.23 -4.29 -15.13
N ALA A 178 13.64 -3.66 -16.23
CA ALA A 178 14.20 -2.32 -16.20
C ALA A 178 13.20 -1.24 -15.70
N ASN A 179 11.90 -1.52 -15.67
CA ASN A 179 10.85 -0.62 -15.14
C ASN A 179 10.56 -0.83 -13.66
N PHE A 180 11.17 -1.82 -13.00
CA PHE A 180 10.88 -2.19 -11.60
C PHE A 180 10.80 -0.97 -10.66
N LEU A 181 11.73 -0.02 -10.82
CA LEU A 181 11.77 1.22 -10.04
C LEU A 181 10.54 2.11 -10.22
N LEU A 182 10.19 2.40 -11.48
CA LEU A 182 9.03 3.23 -11.81
C LEU A 182 7.74 2.51 -11.41
N LEU A 183 7.71 1.19 -11.57
CA LEU A 183 6.62 0.34 -11.12
C LEU A 183 6.45 0.41 -9.60
N GLN A 184 7.53 0.33 -8.82
CA GLN A 184 7.49 0.44 -7.37
C GLN A 184 6.98 1.81 -6.91
N GLN A 185 7.48 2.88 -7.54
CA GLN A 185 7.00 4.24 -7.24
C GLN A 185 5.52 4.41 -7.60
N LEU A 186 5.09 3.88 -8.74
CA LEU A 186 3.70 3.95 -9.20
C LEU A 186 2.78 3.14 -8.28
N THR A 187 3.14 1.91 -7.96
CA THR A 187 2.37 1.03 -7.06
C THR A 187 2.27 1.61 -5.66
N GLN A 188 3.35 2.21 -5.14
CA GLN A 188 3.31 2.95 -3.88
C GLN A 188 2.34 4.13 -3.95
N LYS A 189 2.32 4.90 -5.05
CA LYS A 189 1.35 6.01 -5.23
C LYS A 189 -0.09 5.54 -5.38
N LEU A 190 -0.30 4.39 -6.00
CA LEU A 190 -1.63 3.79 -6.17
C LEU A 190 -2.11 3.03 -4.94
N GLY A 191 -1.26 2.81 -3.93
CA GLY A 191 -1.56 1.89 -2.83
C GLY A 191 -1.82 0.46 -3.31
N LEU A 192 -1.16 0.05 -4.41
CA LEU A 192 -1.37 -1.23 -5.07
C LEU A 192 -0.23 -2.20 -4.75
N SER A 193 -0.54 -3.40 -4.28
CA SER A 193 0.47 -4.47 -4.14
C SER A 193 0.59 -5.33 -5.41
N ILE A 194 1.82 -5.49 -5.88
CA ILE A 194 2.19 -6.36 -7.01
C ILE A 194 2.96 -7.59 -6.52
N CYS A 195 2.56 -8.74 -7.05
CA CYS A 195 3.15 -10.05 -6.81
C CYS A 195 3.85 -10.54 -8.09
N PHE A 196 5.17 -10.37 -8.16
CA PHE A 196 5.96 -10.93 -9.28
C PHE A 196 5.78 -12.45 -9.37
N GLY A 197 5.59 -12.95 -10.59
CA GLY A 197 5.33 -14.37 -10.86
C GLY A 197 3.87 -14.81 -10.71
N GLN A 198 3.03 -14.02 -10.04
CA GLN A 198 1.59 -14.25 -9.95
C GLN A 198 0.80 -13.26 -10.81
N ASP A 199 1.21 -11.99 -10.83
CA ASP A 199 0.62 -10.97 -11.67
C ASP A 199 1.15 -11.03 -13.11
N GLY A 200 0.44 -10.35 -14.00
CA GLY A 200 0.85 -10.14 -15.39
C GLY A 200 0.09 -8.98 -16.02
N PHE A 201 0.33 -8.78 -17.31
CA PHE A 201 -0.28 -7.70 -18.08
C PHE A 201 -0.45 -8.09 -19.55
N PHE A 202 -1.34 -7.40 -20.25
CA PHE A 202 -1.49 -7.54 -21.70
C PHE A 202 -0.51 -6.62 -22.42
N ALA A 203 0.38 -7.21 -23.22
CA ALA A 203 1.33 -6.46 -24.04
C ALA A 203 0.58 -5.56 -25.04
N GLY A 204 1.00 -4.30 -25.14
CA GLY A 204 0.34 -3.31 -26.02
C GLY A 204 -0.80 -2.56 -25.35
N SER A 205 -1.13 -2.88 -24.09
CA SER A 205 -2.06 -2.10 -23.26
C SER A 205 -3.44 -1.87 -23.90
N MET A 206 -3.95 -2.80 -24.72
CA MET A 206 -5.29 -2.76 -25.29
C MET A 206 -6.18 -3.80 -24.63
N PHE A 207 -7.37 -3.39 -24.17
CA PHE A 207 -8.28 -4.26 -23.41
C PHE A 207 -9.65 -3.60 -23.22
N TRP A 208 -10.66 -4.41 -22.88
CA TRP A 208 -11.90 -3.98 -22.26
C TRP A 208 -11.75 -3.94 -20.74
N ALA A 209 -12.33 -2.96 -20.06
CA ALA A 209 -12.35 -2.90 -18.60
C ALA A 209 -13.57 -2.17 -18.02
N ARG A 210 -13.99 -2.56 -16.81
CA ARG A 210 -14.95 -1.79 -16.01
C ARG A 210 -14.30 -0.53 -15.46
N VAL A 211 -15.04 0.58 -15.50
CA VAL A 211 -14.61 1.84 -14.86
C VAL A 211 -14.41 1.64 -13.36
N SER A 212 -15.34 0.95 -12.69
CA SER A 212 -15.24 0.64 -11.26
C SER A 212 -14.00 -0.17 -10.89
N ALA A 213 -13.45 -0.96 -11.82
CA ALA A 213 -12.26 -1.76 -11.57
C ALA A 213 -10.96 -0.98 -11.76
N LEU A 214 -10.93 0.01 -12.66
CA LEU A 214 -9.69 0.65 -13.15
C LEU A 214 -9.57 2.14 -12.81
N ALA A 215 -10.65 2.78 -12.33
CA ALA A 215 -10.67 4.21 -11.98
C ALA A 215 -9.52 4.67 -11.07
N PRO A 216 -9.08 3.91 -10.04
CA PRO A 216 -7.97 4.32 -9.18
C PRO A 216 -6.69 4.65 -9.95
N VAL A 217 -6.44 4.02 -11.12
CA VAL A 217 -5.25 4.25 -11.94
C VAL A 217 -5.12 5.70 -12.43
N TRP A 218 -6.25 6.38 -12.69
CA TRP A 218 -6.24 7.77 -13.16
C TRP A 218 -6.81 8.76 -12.15
N SER A 219 -7.56 8.31 -11.15
CA SER A 219 -8.08 9.16 -10.08
C SER A 219 -7.02 9.59 -9.07
N GLU A 220 -6.02 8.74 -8.81
CA GLU A 220 -5.08 8.92 -7.69
C GLU A 220 -3.73 9.54 -8.08
N VAL A 221 -3.49 9.78 -9.37
CA VAL A 221 -2.18 10.26 -9.86
C VAL A 221 -2.33 11.47 -10.79
N ASP A 222 -1.50 12.48 -10.56
CA ASP A 222 -1.31 13.60 -11.49
C ASP A 222 -0.59 13.12 -12.77
N LEU A 223 -1.32 13.15 -13.89
CA LEU A 223 -0.86 12.66 -15.19
C LEU A 223 0.04 13.68 -15.93
N SER A 224 0.10 14.94 -15.49
CA SER A 224 0.77 16.02 -16.23
C SER A 224 2.26 16.18 -15.92
N SER A 225 2.67 15.84 -14.69
CA SER A 225 4.01 16.11 -14.16
C SER A 225 4.99 14.93 -14.22
N HIS A 226 4.54 13.73 -14.58
CA HIS A 226 5.33 12.50 -14.42
C HIS A 226 5.64 11.72 -15.71
N PHE A 227 4.93 11.98 -16.81
CA PHE A 227 5.20 11.28 -18.07
C PHE A 227 6.30 11.98 -18.88
N GLU A 228 7.22 11.18 -19.43
CA GLU A 228 8.30 11.66 -20.27
C GLU A 228 7.79 12.12 -21.64
N ASP A 229 8.53 13.03 -22.28
CA ASP A 229 8.33 13.37 -23.69
C ASP A 229 8.60 12.15 -24.57
N GLU A 230 7.74 11.94 -25.57
CA GLU A 230 7.89 10.83 -26.51
C GLU A 230 9.10 11.05 -27.41
N THR A 231 10.20 10.36 -27.08
CA THR A 231 11.50 10.46 -27.75
C THR A 231 11.95 9.11 -28.33
N GLY A 232 11.04 8.14 -28.49
CA GLY A 232 11.34 6.80 -29.02
C GLY A 232 12.00 5.84 -28.02
N LYS A 233 11.96 6.15 -26.71
CA LYS A 233 12.48 5.26 -25.66
C LYS A 233 11.64 3.98 -25.58
N LEU A 234 12.31 2.84 -25.65
CA LEU A 234 11.68 1.51 -25.70
C LEU A 234 11.41 0.91 -24.31
N ASP A 235 11.98 1.47 -23.25
CA ASP A 235 11.89 0.94 -21.88
C ASP A 235 12.24 2.03 -20.86
N LYS A 236 12.01 1.80 -19.55
CA LYS A 236 12.25 2.74 -18.44
C LYS A 236 11.43 4.04 -18.54
N THR A 237 10.15 3.91 -18.87
CA THR A 237 9.23 5.05 -18.90
C THR A 237 7.99 4.77 -18.05
N LEU A 238 7.38 5.83 -17.55
CA LEU A 238 6.19 5.70 -16.69
C LEU A 238 5.04 5.00 -17.43
N ALA A 239 4.92 5.19 -18.75
CA ALA A 239 3.94 4.50 -19.58
C ALA A 239 4.04 2.97 -19.49
N HIS A 240 5.25 2.42 -19.49
CA HIS A 240 5.46 0.98 -19.35
C HIS A 240 5.23 0.48 -17.92
N ALA A 241 5.45 1.33 -16.91
CA ALA A 241 5.04 1.01 -15.54
C ALA A 241 3.50 0.93 -15.44
N TYR A 242 2.76 1.85 -16.05
CA TYR A 242 1.29 1.80 -16.08
C TYR A 242 0.74 0.56 -16.80
N GLU A 243 1.34 0.16 -17.92
CA GLU A 243 0.98 -1.08 -18.61
C GLU A 243 1.00 -2.30 -17.67
N ARG A 244 1.96 -2.33 -16.73
CA ARG A 244 2.16 -3.43 -15.78
C ARG A 244 1.20 -3.41 -14.59
N VAL A 245 0.49 -2.32 -14.32
CA VAL A 245 -0.42 -2.22 -13.15
C VAL A 245 -1.89 -2.47 -13.48
N PHE A 246 -2.34 -2.32 -14.74
CA PHE A 246 -3.77 -2.34 -15.07
C PHE A 246 -4.47 -3.63 -14.62
N ALA A 247 -3.95 -4.80 -14.99
CA ALA A 247 -4.58 -6.07 -14.65
C ALA A 247 -4.50 -6.37 -13.14
N ALA A 248 -3.37 -6.03 -12.50
CA ALA A 248 -3.25 -6.12 -11.05
C ALA A 248 -4.30 -5.26 -10.34
N GLN A 249 -4.46 -3.99 -10.75
CA GLN A 249 -5.48 -3.10 -10.19
C GLN A 249 -6.89 -3.71 -10.29
N VAL A 250 -7.26 -4.28 -11.44
CA VAL A 250 -8.57 -4.94 -11.61
C VAL A 250 -8.76 -6.08 -10.62
N SER A 251 -7.75 -6.93 -10.46
CA SER A 251 -7.73 -8.01 -9.47
C SER A 251 -7.88 -7.51 -8.04
N ARG A 252 -7.22 -6.39 -7.68
CA ARG A 252 -7.28 -5.80 -6.33
C ARG A 252 -8.57 -5.04 -6.06
N SER A 253 -9.22 -4.56 -7.11
CA SER A 253 -10.59 -4.04 -7.06
C SER A 253 -11.64 -5.16 -6.91
N GLY A 254 -11.23 -6.42 -6.76
CA GLY A 254 -12.13 -7.56 -6.53
C GLY A 254 -12.73 -8.16 -7.79
N PHE A 255 -12.11 -7.97 -8.96
CA PHE A 255 -12.60 -8.51 -10.23
C PHE A 255 -11.61 -9.49 -10.86
N ARG A 256 -12.10 -10.44 -11.67
CA ARG A 256 -11.23 -11.32 -12.46
C ARG A 256 -10.77 -10.68 -13.76
N VAL A 257 -9.65 -11.17 -14.28
CA VAL A 257 -9.07 -10.78 -15.57
C VAL A 257 -9.06 -12.01 -16.49
N GLU A 258 -9.62 -11.87 -17.69
CA GLU A 258 -9.63 -12.91 -18.73
C GLU A 258 -8.97 -12.40 -20.03
N ASP A 259 -8.62 -13.32 -20.92
CA ASP A 259 -8.38 -12.98 -22.32
C ASP A 259 -9.64 -13.16 -23.20
N SER A 260 -9.54 -12.75 -24.47
CA SER A 260 -10.64 -12.80 -25.44
C SER A 260 -11.10 -14.21 -25.80
N ASP A 261 -10.33 -15.26 -25.46
CA ASP A 261 -10.72 -16.66 -25.62
C ASP A 261 -11.41 -17.21 -24.35
N GLY A 262 -11.57 -16.37 -23.32
CA GLY A 262 -12.18 -16.72 -22.05
C GLY A 262 -11.24 -17.48 -21.10
N LYS A 263 -9.93 -17.47 -21.35
CA LYS A 263 -8.96 -18.04 -20.42
C LYS A 263 -8.77 -17.07 -19.26
N LEU A 264 -8.87 -17.59 -18.04
CA LEU A 264 -8.60 -16.84 -16.82
C LEU A 264 -7.10 -16.50 -16.72
N MET A 265 -6.79 -15.22 -16.52
CA MET A 265 -5.43 -14.70 -16.31
C MET A 265 -5.15 -14.42 -14.85
N LEU A 266 -6.06 -13.69 -14.17
CA LEU A 266 -5.97 -13.39 -12.75
C LEU A 266 -7.33 -13.61 -12.08
N GLU A 267 -7.32 -14.27 -10.95
CA GLU A 267 -8.46 -14.34 -10.05
C GLU A 267 -8.69 -12.99 -9.35
N PRO A 268 -9.92 -12.70 -8.89
CA PRO A 268 -10.15 -11.66 -7.91
C PRO A 268 -9.25 -11.93 -6.71
N SER A 269 -8.52 -10.92 -6.25
CA SER A 269 -7.74 -11.07 -5.01
C SER A 269 -8.73 -11.26 -3.86
N PRO A 270 -8.65 -12.36 -3.08
CA PRO A 270 -9.60 -12.65 -2.01
C PRO A 270 -9.50 -11.57 -0.93
N ASP A 271 -10.54 -10.76 -0.85
CA ASP A 271 -10.77 -9.63 0.07
C ASP A 271 -9.56 -8.67 0.26
N PRO A 272 -9.63 -7.40 -0.21
CA PRO A 272 -8.62 -6.38 0.08
C PRO A 272 -8.44 -6.09 1.58
N ARG A 273 -9.21 -6.75 2.45
CA ARG A 273 -9.17 -6.67 3.90
C ARG A 273 -8.74 -8.02 4.49
N PRO A 274 -7.52 -8.51 4.21
CA PRO A 274 -7.03 -9.76 4.79
C PRO A 274 -7.06 -9.75 6.33
N TRP A 275 -7.14 -8.57 6.95
CA TRP A 275 -7.26 -8.35 8.38
C TRP A 275 -8.71 -8.38 8.92
N LEU A 276 -9.76 -8.33 8.09
CA LEU A 276 -11.16 -8.42 8.55
C LEU A 276 -11.74 -9.82 8.50
N THR A 277 -11.17 -10.72 7.70
CA THR A 277 -11.58 -12.12 7.63
C THR A 277 -10.56 -13.02 8.36
N VAL A 278 -10.83 -14.33 8.44
CA VAL A 278 -10.16 -15.41 9.22
C VAL A 278 -8.61 -15.36 9.31
N ARG A 279 -7.92 -14.57 8.48
CA ARG A 279 -6.46 -14.36 8.51
C ARG A 279 -5.96 -13.27 9.47
N ARG A 280 -6.86 -12.52 10.16
CA ARG A 280 -6.48 -11.46 11.11
C ARG A 280 -5.47 -11.91 12.18
N CYS A 281 -5.67 -13.13 12.69
CA CYS A 281 -4.88 -13.67 13.78
C CYS A 281 -4.39 -15.07 13.43
N LEU A 282 -3.17 -15.40 13.83
CA LEU A 282 -2.68 -16.77 13.73
C LEU A 282 -3.50 -17.65 14.68
N GLU A 283 -3.81 -18.89 14.30
CA GLU A 283 -4.48 -19.84 15.20
C GLU A 283 -3.72 -20.00 16.53
N ALA A 284 -2.39 -19.92 16.47
CA ALA A 284 -1.51 -19.92 17.62
C ALA A 284 -1.70 -18.71 18.56
N GLU A 285 -2.15 -17.55 18.07
CA GLU A 285 -2.37 -16.37 18.92
C GLU A 285 -3.52 -16.55 19.90
N ARG A 286 -4.58 -17.26 19.48
CA ARG A 286 -5.64 -17.69 20.40
C ARG A 286 -5.13 -18.63 21.49
N VAL A 287 -4.10 -19.44 21.19
CA VAL A 287 -3.47 -20.31 22.18
C VAL A 287 -2.60 -19.49 23.12
N TRP A 288 -1.75 -18.60 22.59
CA TRP A 288 -0.87 -17.75 23.40
C TRP A 288 -1.61 -16.76 24.28
N SER A 289 -2.80 -16.29 23.87
CA SER A 289 -3.63 -15.41 24.70
C SER A 289 -4.07 -16.09 26.00
N ARG A 290 -4.13 -17.42 26.05
CA ARG A 290 -4.43 -18.18 27.28
C ARG A 290 -3.29 -18.16 28.30
N ASP A 291 -2.06 -17.92 27.84
CA ASP A 291 -0.89 -17.77 28.72
C ASP A 291 -0.80 -16.34 29.29
N TRP A 292 -1.57 -15.39 28.72
CA TRP A 292 -1.66 -14.04 29.25
C TRP A 292 -2.68 -13.99 30.40
N HIS A 293 -2.23 -13.50 31.56
CA HIS A 293 -3.08 -13.26 32.70
C HIS A 293 -2.81 -11.87 33.26
N PRO A 294 -3.86 -11.03 33.46
CA PRO A 294 -3.67 -9.74 34.09
C PRO A 294 -3.27 -9.93 35.57
N ASN A 295 -2.49 -8.99 36.10
CA ASN A 295 -2.08 -8.99 37.52
C ASN A 295 -3.26 -8.95 38.50
N ARG A 296 -4.45 -8.53 38.04
CA ARG A 296 -5.70 -8.48 38.77
C ARG A 296 -6.83 -8.99 37.87
N GLN A 297 -7.75 -9.78 38.43
CA GLN A 297 -8.97 -10.19 37.73
C GLN A 297 -9.87 -8.97 37.49
N ILE A 298 -10.23 -8.73 36.22
CA ILE A 298 -11.10 -7.64 35.78
C ILE A 298 -12.53 -8.18 35.63
N LYS A 299 -13.52 -7.52 36.23
CA LYS A 299 -14.95 -7.87 36.05
C LYS A 299 -15.60 -6.99 34.99
N LEU A 300 -15.76 -7.52 33.78
CA LEU A 300 -16.38 -6.85 32.64
C LEU A 300 -17.79 -7.39 32.37
N ALA A 301 -18.78 -6.50 32.33
CA ALA A 301 -20.15 -6.84 31.95
C ALA A 301 -20.52 -6.31 30.56
N TYR A 302 -21.22 -7.15 29.79
CA TYR A 302 -21.80 -6.81 28.49
C TYR A 302 -23.32 -6.69 28.65
N VAL A 303 -23.84 -5.47 28.62
CA VAL A 303 -25.26 -5.19 28.78
C VAL A 303 -25.91 -5.18 27.38
N LEU A 304 -26.89 -6.08 27.17
CA LEU A 304 -27.56 -6.25 25.89
C LEU A 304 -28.76 -5.29 25.81
N LEU A 305 -28.71 -4.40 24.83
CA LEU A 305 -29.80 -3.49 24.50
C LEU A 305 -30.93 -4.26 23.77
N ILE A 306 -32.14 -3.69 23.78
CA ILE A 306 -33.36 -4.35 23.28
C ILE A 306 -33.19 -4.81 21.82
N GLY A 307 -33.71 -5.99 21.50
CA GLY A 307 -33.95 -6.40 20.12
C GLY A 307 -34.72 -7.71 19.97
N ASP A 308 -34.86 -8.14 18.72
CA ASP A 308 -35.54 -9.39 18.38
C ASP A 308 -34.79 -10.62 18.95
N ASN A 309 -35.51 -11.71 19.26
CA ASN A 309 -34.91 -12.89 19.89
C ASN A 309 -33.78 -13.52 19.05
N ARG A 310 -33.81 -13.36 17.71
CA ARG A 310 -32.79 -13.92 16.82
C ARG A 310 -31.51 -13.10 16.85
N GLY A 311 -31.62 -11.78 16.90
CA GLY A 311 -30.51 -10.86 17.08
C GLY A 311 -29.82 -11.06 18.42
N LEU A 312 -30.60 -11.19 19.49
CA LEU A 312 -30.09 -11.47 20.83
C LEU A 312 -29.24 -12.74 20.88
N GLU A 313 -29.71 -13.83 20.26
CA GLU A 313 -28.99 -15.11 20.24
C GLU A 313 -27.67 -15.01 19.46
N LYS A 314 -27.65 -14.27 18.34
CA LYS A 314 -26.40 -14.03 17.59
C LYS A 314 -25.37 -13.27 18.41
N THR A 315 -25.78 -12.19 19.07
CA THR A 315 -24.89 -11.41 19.94
C THR A 315 -24.34 -12.28 21.08
N LYS A 316 -25.22 -13.03 21.74
CA LYS A 316 -24.85 -13.97 22.81
C LYS A 316 -23.83 -15.00 22.34
N GLN A 317 -24.05 -15.62 21.18
CA GLN A 317 -23.11 -16.58 20.60
C GLN A 317 -21.73 -15.95 20.35
N SER A 318 -21.66 -14.71 19.86
CA SER A 318 -20.39 -14.02 19.63
C SER A 318 -19.59 -13.76 20.92
N ILE A 319 -20.28 -13.56 22.05
CA ILE A 319 -19.67 -13.37 23.38
C ILE A 319 -19.23 -14.71 23.98
N GLU A 320 -20.00 -15.78 23.80
CA GLU A 320 -19.63 -17.13 24.28
C GLU A 320 -18.40 -17.71 23.54
N GLN A 321 -18.11 -17.25 22.32
CA GLN A 321 -17.01 -17.75 21.47
C GLN A 321 -15.68 -16.99 21.63
N GLN A 322 -15.59 -16.05 22.57
CA GLN A 322 -14.39 -15.23 22.79
C GLN A 322 -13.14 -16.07 23.12
N TRP A 323 -11.96 -15.55 22.75
CA TRP A 323 -10.67 -16.22 22.99
C TRP A 323 -10.38 -16.44 24.47
N LEU A 324 -10.54 -15.37 25.26
CA LEU A 324 -10.60 -15.46 26.70
C LEU A 324 -12.07 -15.68 27.08
N ALA A 325 -12.35 -16.83 27.67
CA ALA A 325 -13.63 -17.07 28.31
C ALA A 325 -13.81 -15.97 29.36
N VAL A 326 -14.91 -15.22 29.25
CA VAL A 326 -15.05 -14.04 30.06
C VAL A 326 -15.17 -14.44 31.53
N GLY A 327 -14.34 -13.86 32.40
CA GLY A 327 -14.24 -14.27 33.81
C GLY A 327 -15.60 -14.21 34.52
N ASP A 328 -16.13 -12.99 34.68
CA ASP A 328 -17.46 -12.68 35.25
C ASP A 328 -18.25 -11.79 34.26
N THR A 329 -18.71 -12.33 33.14
CA THR A 329 -19.68 -11.61 32.27
C THR A 329 -21.11 -11.93 32.65
N ALA A 330 -21.87 -10.87 32.93
CA ALA A 330 -23.32 -10.94 32.99
C ALA A 330 -23.89 -10.35 31.70
N LEU A 331 -24.78 -11.11 31.05
CA LEU A 331 -25.65 -10.61 29.99
C LEU A 331 -26.97 -10.20 30.62
N VAL A 332 -27.30 -8.91 30.53
CA VAL A 332 -28.56 -8.38 31.05
C VAL A 332 -29.39 -7.84 29.91
N ARG A 333 -30.67 -8.25 29.84
CA ARG A 333 -31.64 -7.78 28.85
C ARG A 333 -32.45 -6.62 29.44
N ALA A 334 -32.48 -5.48 28.75
CA ALA A 334 -33.33 -4.35 29.10
C ALA A 334 -34.72 -4.44 28.43
N ASP A 335 -35.72 -3.77 29.02
CA ASP A 335 -37.11 -3.68 28.54
C ASP A 335 -37.37 -2.42 27.69
N GLU A 336 -38.37 -2.49 26.79
CA GLU A 336 -38.70 -1.40 25.85
C GLU A 336 -39.16 -0.11 26.53
N SER A 337 -39.85 -0.20 27.67
CA SER A 337 -40.34 0.97 28.38
C SER A 337 -39.27 1.55 29.31
N GLY A 338 -38.63 2.64 28.90
CA GLY A 338 -37.66 3.33 29.75
C GLY A 338 -36.26 2.71 29.74
N LEU A 339 -35.83 2.20 28.57
CA LEU A 339 -34.51 1.58 28.32
C LEU A 339 -33.37 2.23 29.12
N LEU A 340 -33.15 3.53 28.95
CA LEU A 340 -32.03 4.25 29.59
C LEU A 340 -32.11 4.19 31.12
N ALA A 341 -33.31 4.29 31.70
CA ALA A 341 -33.52 4.17 33.14
C ALA A 341 -33.24 2.74 33.63
N THR A 342 -33.67 1.73 32.88
CA THR A 342 -33.39 0.32 33.17
C THR A 342 -31.88 0.03 33.11
N LEU A 343 -31.16 0.56 32.12
CA LEU A 343 -29.69 0.43 32.02
C LEU A 343 -28.99 1.07 33.22
N ASN A 344 -29.41 2.28 33.60
CA ASN A 344 -28.87 2.97 34.77
C ASN A 344 -29.08 2.17 36.07
N MET A 345 -30.25 1.57 36.24
CA MET A 345 -30.56 0.71 37.39
C MET A 345 -29.67 -0.54 37.43
N ILE A 346 -29.53 -1.23 36.29
CA ILE A 346 -28.70 -2.44 36.17
C ILE A 346 -27.24 -2.15 36.52
N ALA A 347 -26.69 -1.05 35.98
CA ALA A 347 -25.33 -0.62 36.28
C ALA A 347 -25.13 -0.32 37.79
N ALA A 348 -26.16 0.21 38.46
CA ALA A 348 -26.11 0.54 39.88
C ALA A 348 -26.20 -0.68 40.81
N SER A 349 -26.97 -1.71 40.46
CA SER A 349 -27.23 -2.86 41.35
C SER A 349 -26.11 -3.91 41.39
N GLU A 350 -25.29 -4.00 40.34
CA GLU A 350 -24.32 -5.09 40.16
C GLU A 350 -22.88 -4.68 40.50
N VAL A 351 -21.98 -5.65 40.74
CA VAL A 351 -20.59 -5.41 41.22
C VAL A 351 -19.55 -5.66 40.11
N TRP A 352 -19.62 -4.88 39.03
CA TRP A 352 -18.66 -4.92 37.91
C TRP A 352 -17.61 -3.82 38.02
N ASP A 353 -16.43 -4.02 37.42
CA ASP A 353 -15.41 -2.97 37.28
C ASP A 353 -15.67 -2.10 36.05
N TRP A 354 -16.11 -2.72 34.95
CA TRP A 354 -16.35 -2.09 33.64
C TRP A 354 -17.66 -2.56 33.00
N ILE A 355 -18.27 -1.70 32.20
CA ILE A 355 -19.55 -1.93 31.52
C ILE A 355 -19.40 -1.61 30.04
N ALA A 356 -19.85 -2.52 29.17
CA ALA A 356 -20.01 -2.31 27.74
C ALA A 356 -21.49 -2.44 27.34
N PHE A 357 -21.93 -1.62 26.40
CA PHE A 357 -23.30 -1.67 25.87
C PHE A 357 -23.27 -2.21 24.44
N ILE A 358 -24.16 -3.17 24.12
CA ILE A 358 -24.20 -3.82 22.80
C ILE A 358 -25.63 -3.91 22.31
N ASP A 359 -25.87 -3.47 21.08
CA ASP A 359 -27.16 -3.61 20.41
C ASP A 359 -27.44 -5.10 20.07
N ALA A 360 -28.66 -5.56 20.34
CA ALA A 360 -29.05 -6.92 19.98
C ALA A 360 -29.04 -7.10 18.44
N GLY A 361 -28.31 -8.13 17.99
CA GLY A 361 -28.06 -8.41 16.58
C GLY A 361 -26.67 -8.00 16.10
N ASP A 362 -25.99 -7.11 16.82
CA ASP A 362 -24.59 -6.78 16.57
C ASP A 362 -23.70 -7.87 17.17
N THR A 363 -22.49 -8.03 16.66
CA THR A 363 -21.57 -9.09 17.11
C THR A 363 -20.18 -8.55 17.39
N LEU A 364 -19.44 -9.25 18.25
CA LEU A 364 -18.05 -8.92 18.56
C LEU A 364 -17.08 -9.78 17.74
N SER A 365 -15.90 -9.25 17.46
CA SER A 365 -14.79 -10.06 16.96
C SER A 365 -14.39 -11.10 18.00
N ALA A 366 -13.90 -12.28 17.58
CA ALA A 366 -13.60 -13.39 18.49
C ALA A 366 -12.53 -13.09 19.55
N ASP A 367 -11.73 -12.03 19.37
CA ASP A 367 -10.67 -11.57 20.26
C ASP A 367 -11.03 -10.32 21.07
N ALA A 368 -12.25 -9.78 20.94
CA ALA A 368 -12.66 -8.50 21.53
C ALA A 368 -12.45 -8.43 23.05
N THR A 369 -12.89 -9.44 23.81
CA THR A 369 -12.72 -9.45 25.27
C THR A 369 -11.24 -9.44 25.68
N PHE A 370 -10.41 -10.23 24.98
CA PHE A 370 -8.96 -10.24 25.23
C PHE A 370 -8.34 -8.87 24.99
N ARG A 371 -8.69 -8.20 23.88
CA ARG A 371 -8.17 -6.87 23.54
C ARG A 371 -8.60 -5.82 24.56
N VAL A 372 -9.86 -5.84 24.99
CA VAL A 372 -10.40 -4.91 26.00
C VAL A 372 -9.72 -5.12 27.35
N GLU A 373 -9.66 -6.36 27.86
CA GLU A 373 -9.00 -6.62 29.15
C GLU A 373 -7.52 -6.27 29.14
N ARG A 374 -6.82 -6.56 28.03
CA ARG A 374 -5.42 -6.19 27.87
C ARG A 374 -5.23 -4.69 27.82
N ALA A 375 -6.08 -3.97 27.08
CA ALA A 375 -6.07 -2.51 27.05
C ALA A 375 -6.27 -1.91 28.45
N ILE A 376 -7.20 -2.43 29.25
CA ILE A 376 -7.41 -2.00 30.65
C ILE A 376 -6.16 -2.25 31.51
N ALA A 377 -5.47 -3.37 31.29
CA ALA A 377 -4.26 -3.71 32.04
C ALA A 377 -3.03 -2.89 31.62
N ASP A 378 -2.87 -2.65 30.32
CA ASP A 378 -1.76 -1.90 29.71
C ASP A 378 -1.90 -0.39 29.95
N HIS A 379 -3.14 0.11 30.07
CA HIS A 379 -3.49 1.53 30.21
C HIS A 379 -4.40 1.78 31.44
N PRO A 380 -3.85 1.75 32.67
CA PRO A 380 -4.63 1.97 33.89
C PRO A 380 -5.23 3.38 34.01
N GLU A 381 -4.75 4.34 33.23
CA GLU A 381 -5.27 5.69 33.13
C GLU A 381 -6.60 5.79 32.36
N TRP A 382 -6.90 4.81 31.50
CA TRP A 382 -8.15 4.79 30.74
C TRP A 382 -9.34 4.50 31.66
N GLN A 383 -10.42 5.22 31.41
CA GLN A 383 -11.71 5.06 32.09
C GLN A 383 -12.88 4.92 31.11
N VAL A 384 -12.64 5.26 29.84
CA VAL A 384 -13.53 5.00 28.71
C VAL A 384 -12.67 4.40 27.61
N ILE A 385 -13.20 3.40 26.91
CA ILE A 385 -12.54 2.72 25.80
C ILE A 385 -13.53 2.63 24.65
N TYR A 386 -13.06 2.88 23.44
CA TYR A 386 -13.78 2.58 22.21
C TYR A 386 -12.91 1.83 21.21
N SER A 387 -13.54 1.16 20.26
CA SER A 387 -12.85 0.43 19.20
C SER A 387 -13.26 0.89 17.80
N ASP A 388 -12.54 0.42 16.78
CA ASP A 388 -13.03 0.47 15.41
C ASP A 388 -14.23 -0.48 15.22
N GLU A 389 -14.97 -0.26 14.14
CA GLU A 389 -16.17 -1.03 13.82
C GLU A 389 -16.36 -1.21 12.32
N ASP A 390 -17.19 -2.16 11.94
CA ASP A 390 -17.69 -2.32 10.57
C ASP A 390 -19.20 -2.61 10.57
N SER A 391 -19.76 -2.92 9.40
CA SER A 391 -21.14 -3.34 9.23
C SER A 391 -21.23 -4.77 8.71
N LEU A 392 -22.22 -5.52 9.19
CA LEU A 392 -22.60 -6.84 8.69
C LEU A 392 -23.83 -6.73 7.80
N THR A 393 -23.72 -7.27 6.59
CA THR A 393 -24.86 -7.44 5.68
C THR A 393 -25.78 -8.56 6.17
N ALA A 394 -26.97 -8.68 5.54
CA ALA A 394 -27.91 -9.76 5.84
C ALA A 394 -27.31 -11.17 5.60
N ASP A 395 -26.36 -11.29 4.68
CA ASP A 395 -25.68 -12.53 4.30
C ASP A 395 -24.48 -12.85 5.21
N GLY A 396 -24.14 -11.95 6.16
CA GLY A 396 -23.03 -12.12 7.09
C GLY A 396 -21.68 -11.61 6.59
N GLU A 397 -21.66 -10.84 5.50
CA GLU A 397 -20.44 -10.24 4.97
C GLU A 397 -20.10 -8.95 5.71
N HIS A 398 -18.82 -8.79 6.04
CA HIS A 398 -18.27 -7.57 6.62
C HIS A 398 -18.15 -6.50 5.53
N VAL A 399 -18.59 -5.26 5.78
CA VAL A 399 -18.53 -4.11 4.86
C VAL A 399 -18.31 -2.80 5.63
N ASN A 400 -17.82 -1.76 4.95
CA ASN A 400 -17.66 -0.40 5.50
C ASN A 400 -16.86 -0.30 6.82
N PRO A 401 -15.61 -0.79 6.88
CA PRO A 401 -14.80 -0.61 8.07
C PRO A 401 -14.52 0.87 8.35
N HIS A 402 -14.70 1.25 9.61
CA HIS A 402 -14.44 2.58 10.13
C HIS A 402 -13.21 2.54 11.03
N CYS A 403 -12.06 2.82 10.43
CA CYS A 403 -10.75 2.93 11.07
C CYS A 403 -10.62 4.35 11.66
N LYS A 404 -10.98 4.51 12.93
CA LYS A 404 -11.10 5.79 13.64
C LYS A 404 -9.71 6.31 14.05
N PRO A 405 -9.53 7.63 14.21
CA PRO A 405 -8.34 8.16 14.86
C PRO A 405 -8.37 7.87 16.37
N ASP A 406 -7.25 8.09 17.05
CA ASP A 406 -7.25 8.23 18.51
C ASP A 406 -8.11 9.42 18.94
N PHE A 407 -8.41 9.50 20.25
CA PHE A 407 -9.42 10.41 20.77
C PHE A 407 -9.16 11.87 20.36
N ASN A 408 -10.18 12.50 19.78
CA ASN A 408 -10.08 13.80 19.12
C ASN A 408 -11.32 14.63 19.44
N ILE A 409 -11.21 15.50 20.44
CA ILE A 409 -12.34 16.29 20.94
C ILE A 409 -12.92 17.23 19.86
N ASP A 410 -12.10 17.85 19.02
CA ASP A 410 -12.62 18.75 17.98
C ASP A 410 -13.34 17.97 16.89
N TYR A 411 -12.84 16.78 16.52
CA TYR A 411 -13.54 15.90 15.59
C TYR A 411 -14.82 15.35 16.20
N LEU A 412 -14.82 14.98 17.49
CA LEU A 412 -16.01 14.51 18.21
C LEU A 412 -17.09 15.59 18.26
N ARG A 413 -16.71 16.85 18.49
CA ARG A 413 -17.63 18.00 18.42
C ARG A 413 -18.17 18.21 17.01
N SER A 414 -17.37 17.93 15.98
CA SER A 414 -17.82 18.00 14.58
C SER A 414 -18.64 16.80 14.13
N LEU A 415 -18.41 15.61 14.65
CA LEU A 415 -19.06 14.35 14.26
C LEU A 415 -18.99 13.32 15.41
N PRO A 416 -20.12 12.70 15.83
CA PRO A 416 -20.14 11.67 16.87
C PRO A 416 -19.56 10.34 16.37
N TYR A 417 -18.23 10.21 16.35
CA TYR A 417 -17.53 9.12 15.64
C TYR A 417 -17.18 7.87 16.49
N VAL A 418 -17.32 7.93 17.82
CA VAL A 418 -16.82 6.90 18.76
C VAL A 418 -17.46 5.52 18.51
N GLY A 419 -18.73 5.48 18.11
CA GLY A 419 -19.37 4.25 17.61
C GLY A 419 -19.91 3.32 18.71
N GLY A 420 -20.09 2.04 18.37
CA GLY A 420 -20.94 1.09 19.11
C GLY A 420 -20.30 0.37 20.30
N LEU A 421 -19.05 -0.09 20.21
CA LEU A 421 -18.38 -0.72 21.36
C LEU A 421 -17.77 0.34 22.28
N LEU A 422 -18.61 0.91 23.13
CA LEU A 422 -18.23 1.83 24.19
C LEU A 422 -18.13 1.07 25.52
N VAL A 423 -16.93 1.04 26.10
CA VAL A 423 -16.66 0.42 27.41
C VAL A 423 -16.31 1.52 28.41
N ILE A 424 -16.99 1.58 29.55
CA ILE A 424 -16.79 2.61 30.56
C ILE A 424 -16.58 2.00 31.95
N ARG A 425 -15.68 2.60 32.73
CA ARG A 425 -15.47 2.21 34.13
C ARG A 425 -16.74 2.48 34.91
N ARG A 426 -17.22 1.49 35.67
CA ARG A 426 -18.54 1.55 36.31
C ARG A 426 -18.66 2.73 37.27
N ASP A 427 -17.65 2.99 38.06
CA ASP A 427 -17.62 4.12 39.01
C ASP A 427 -17.75 5.47 38.31
N LEU A 428 -17.09 5.66 37.15
CA LEU A 428 -17.24 6.84 36.31
C LEU A 428 -18.66 6.94 35.76
N PHE A 429 -19.22 5.85 35.23
CA PHE A 429 -20.60 5.84 34.74
C PHE A 429 -21.59 6.28 35.83
N LEU A 430 -21.43 5.79 37.06
CA LEU A 430 -22.26 6.18 38.20
C LEU A 430 -22.01 7.63 38.66
N GLU A 431 -20.75 8.08 38.67
CA GLU A 431 -20.39 9.47 38.98
C GLU A 431 -21.05 10.46 38.02
N LEU A 432 -21.16 10.09 36.75
CA LEU A 432 -21.79 10.91 35.70
C LEU A 432 -23.33 10.85 35.74
N GLY A 433 -23.93 10.02 36.60
CA GLY A 433 -25.38 9.81 36.68
C GLY A 433 -25.96 8.88 35.62
N GLY A 434 -25.12 8.09 34.94
CA GLY A 434 -25.51 7.15 33.89
C GLY A 434 -25.93 7.84 32.58
N PHE A 435 -26.82 7.22 31.82
CA PHE A 435 -27.45 7.82 30.64
C PHE A 435 -28.48 8.88 31.04
N ASP A 436 -28.43 10.05 30.38
CA ASP A 436 -29.39 11.12 30.58
C ASP A 436 -30.62 10.89 29.67
N PRO A 437 -31.83 10.71 30.21
CA PRO A 437 -33.04 10.57 29.40
C PRO A 437 -33.31 11.76 28.45
N ALA A 438 -32.76 12.95 28.73
CA ALA A 438 -32.84 14.10 27.84
C ALA A 438 -31.86 14.02 26.65
N ALA A 439 -31.10 12.95 26.54
CA ALA A 439 -30.19 12.64 25.44
C ALA A 439 -30.67 11.47 24.58
N ASP A 440 -31.90 10.98 24.74
CA ASP A 440 -32.47 9.87 23.95
C ASP A 440 -32.28 10.08 22.43
N GLY A 441 -31.68 9.09 21.77
CA GLY A 441 -31.18 9.12 20.39
C GLY A 441 -29.73 9.62 20.21
N ALA A 442 -29.09 10.10 21.28
CA ALA A 442 -27.70 10.58 21.31
C ALA A 442 -27.01 10.26 22.65
N GLU A 443 -27.52 9.27 23.38
CA GLU A 443 -27.11 8.90 24.72
C GLU A 443 -25.62 8.55 24.83
N ASP A 444 -25.09 7.78 23.89
CA ASP A 444 -23.66 7.43 23.85
C ASP A 444 -22.79 8.67 23.60
N TYR A 445 -23.23 9.55 22.69
CA TYR A 445 -22.53 10.79 22.39
C TYR A 445 -22.50 11.74 23.60
N ASP A 446 -23.64 11.93 24.27
CA ASP A 446 -23.73 12.73 25.49
C ASP A 446 -22.89 12.14 26.64
N LEU A 447 -22.91 10.81 26.80
CA LEU A 447 -22.10 10.10 27.81
C LEU A 447 -20.60 10.30 27.57
N VAL A 448 -20.13 10.14 26.34
CA VAL A 448 -18.70 10.35 26.01
C VAL A 448 -18.29 11.81 26.22
N LEU A 449 -19.13 12.79 25.86
CA LEU A 449 -18.86 14.20 26.12
C LEU A 449 -18.73 14.48 27.62
N ARG A 450 -19.66 13.97 28.44
CA ARG A 450 -19.61 14.09 29.90
C ARG A 450 -18.41 13.37 30.51
N ALA A 451 -18.06 12.20 29.99
CA ALA A 451 -16.89 11.48 30.44
C ALA A 451 -15.60 12.27 30.14
N TRP A 452 -15.47 12.81 28.92
CA TRP A 452 -14.33 13.65 28.56
C TRP A 452 -14.21 14.90 29.43
N GLU A 453 -15.32 15.56 29.77
CA GLU A 453 -15.33 16.69 30.71
C GLU A 453 -14.71 16.33 32.07
N ARG A 454 -14.79 15.04 32.46
CA ARG A 454 -14.31 14.54 33.74
C ARG A 454 -12.88 14.01 33.72
N VAL A 455 -12.49 13.29 32.65
CA VAL A 455 -11.23 12.55 32.58
C VAL A 455 -10.23 13.10 31.56
N GLY A 456 -10.66 14.02 30.69
CA GLY A 456 -9.84 14.59 29.61
C GLY A 456 -9.42 13.56 28.56
N ASP A 457 -8.52 13.95 27.66
CA ASP A 457 -8.05 13.10 26.55
C ASP A 457 -7.40 11.80 27.07
N ALA A 458 -6.57 11.89 28.11
CA ALA A 458 -5.81 10.77 28.64
C ALA A 458 -6.67 9.67 29.29
N GLY A 459 -7.92 10.00 29.67
CA GLY A 459 -8.83 9.01 30.23
C GLY A 459 -9.67 8.25 29.20
N ILE A 460 -9.54 8.57 27.90
CA ILE A 460 -10.29 7.91 26.82
C ILE A 460 -9.32 7.18 25.90
N GLY A 461 -9.40 5.85 25.94
CA GLY A 461 -8.61 4.94 25.13
C GLY A 461 -9.25 4.56 23.82
N HIS A 462 -8.42 4.36 22.81
CA HIS A 462 -8.81 3.82 21.52
C HIS A 462 -8.10 2.48 21.30
N ILE A 463 -8.88 1.42 21.13
CA ILE A 463 -8.36 0.15 20.60
C ILE A 463 -8.56 0.20 19.08
N ALA A 464 -7.49 0.57 18.36
CA ALA A 464 -7.45 0.61 16.90
C ALA A 464 -7.51 -0.80 16.29
N GLU A 465 -8.63 -1.49 16.49
CA GLU A 465 -8.96 -2.82 16.02
C GLU A 465 -10.48 -2.86 15.75
N VAL A 466 -10.90 -3.50 14.67
CA VAL A 466 -12.34 -3.74 14.43
C VAL A 466 -12.79 -4.87 15.35
N LEU A 467 -13.43 -4.47 16.45
CA LEU A 467 -13.96 -5.38 17.48
C LEU A 467 -15.49 -5.45 17.50
N TYR A 468 -16.16 -4.55 16.79
CA TYR A 468 -17.61 -4.42 16.76
C TYR A 468 -18.16 -4.50 15.35
N HIS A 469 -19.16 -5.35 15.15
CA HIS A 469 -19.76 -5.62 13.85
C HIS A 469 -21.25 -5.28 13.89
N ARG A 470 -21.61 -4.13 13.32
CA ARG A 470 -22.97 -3.57 13.39
C ARG A 470 -23.88 -4.23 12.35
N ARG A 471 -25.01 -4.80 12.76
CA ARG A 471 -26.03 -5.32 11.84
C ARG A 471 -26.66 -4.16 11.07
N GLN A 472 -26.65 -4.24 9.74
CA GLN A 472 -27.33 -3.24 8.91
C GLN A 472 -28.85 -3.18 9.24
N GLY A 473 -29.35 -1.97 9.49
CA GLY A 473 -30.73 -1.74 9.92
C GLY A 473 -31.03 -2.23 11.34
N GLY A 474 -30.01 -2.55 12.14
CA GLY A 474 -30.11 -2.76 13.58
C GLY A 474 -30.03 -1.45 14.38
N GLY A 475 -29.90 -1.57 15.70
CA GLY A 475 -29.88 -0.46 16.64
C GLY A 475 -31.17 -0.39 17.48
N HIS A 476 -31.04 0.08 18.72
CA HIS A 476 -32.17 0.19 19.66
C HIS A 476 -32.98 1.49 19.52
N CYS A 477 -32.43 2.54 18.89
CA CYS A 477 -33.11 3.83 18.77
C CYS A 477 -34.25 3.77 17.74
N LEU A 478 -35.47 4.10 18.17
CA LEU A 478 -36.68 4.12 17.34
C LEU A 478 -37.04 5.53 16.85
N LEU A 479 -36.25 6.54 17.20
CA LEU A 479 -36.48 7.93 16.81
C LEU A 479 -36.17 8.15 15.33
N SER A 480 -36.81 9.16 14.74
CA SER A 480 -36.47 9.59 13.39
C SER A 480 -35.06 10.19 13.34
N VAL A 481 -34.44 10.16 12.16
CA VAL A 481 -33.13 10.81 11.92
C VAL A 481 -33.15 12.28 12.36
N GLN A 482 -34.25 13.00 12.15
CA GLN A 482 -34.35 14.41 12.53
C GLN A 482 -34.35 14.62 14.05
N GLU A 483 -35.00 13.72 14.80
CA GLU A 483 -35.00 13.73 16.27
C GLU A 483 -33.60 13.39 16.81
N ILE A 484 -32.93 12.38 16.26
CA ILE A 484 -31.54 12.03 16.61
C ILE A 484 -30.59 13.21 16.38
N LEU A 485 -30.71 13.91 15.24
CA LEU A 485 -29.89 15.08 14.94
C LEU A 485 -30.14 16.23 15.92
N ALA A 486 -31.39 16.44 16.33
CA ALA A 486 -31.75 17.45 17.32
C ALA A 486 -31.20 17.09 18.71
N ALA A 487 -31.30 15.83 19.13
CA ALA A 487 -30.74 15.32 20.38
C ALA A 487 -29.21 15.46 20.41
N SER A 488 -28.53 15.08 19.32
CA SER A 488 -27.08 15.22 19.17
C SER A 488 -26.62 16.68 19.28
N LYS A 489 -27.34 17.60 18.63
CA LYS A 489 -27.07 19.04 18.75
C LYS A 489 -27.24 19.52 20.20
N ALA A 490 -28.34 19.14 20.85
CA ALA A 490 -28.62 19.54 22.22
C ALA A 490 -27.57 18.99 23.22
N ALA A 491 -27.08 17.77 23.02
CA ALA A 491 -26.00 17.17 23.80
C ALA A 491 -24.71 17.99 23.71
N LEU A 492 -24.32 18.40 22.50
CA LEU A 492 -23.16 19.26 22.28
C LEU A 492 -23.33 20.65 22.90
N GLU A 493 -24.51 21.26 22.79
CA GLU A 493 -24.81 22.54 23.45
C GLU A 493 -24.77 22.45 24.98
N ARG A 494 -25.19 21.32 25.57
CA ARG A 494 -25.04 21.06 27.02
C ARG A 494 -23.58 20.91 27.41
N HIS A 495 -22.79 20.18 26.62
CA HIS A 495 -21.35 20.02 26.82
C HIS A 495 -20.61 21.35 26.88
N LEU A 496 -20.83 22.21 25.88
CA LEU A 496 -20.20 23.54 25.83
C LEU A 496 -20.62 24.40 27.03
N ARG A 497 -21.89 24.34 27.45
CA ARG A 497 -22.38 25.04 28.65
C ARG A 497 -21.74 24.53 29.94
N ARG A 498 -21.57 23.22 30.12
CA ARG A 498 -20.93 22.63 31.32
C ARG A 498 -19.48 23.08 31.47
N LEU A 499 -18.78 23.25 30.35
CA LEU A 499 -17.39 23.75 30.31
C LEU A 499 -17.28 25.28 30.35
N ASN A 500 -18.41 25.99 30.41
CA ASN A 500 -18.46 27.45 30.32
C ASN A 500 -17.79 28.00 29.05
N ILE A 501 -17.91 27.28 27.94
CA ILE A 501 -17.41 27.68 26.62
C ILE A 501 -18.52 28.44 25.90
N ALA A 502 -18.31 29.73 25.68
CA ALA A 502 -19.17 30.53 24.82
C ALA A 502 -18.92 30.11 23.36
N ALA A 503 -19.86 29.39 22.76
CA ALA A 503 -19.81 29.02 21.35
C ALA A 503 -21.23 28.75 20.82
N GLU A 504 -21.39 28.85 19.51
CA GLU A 504 -22.64 28.53 18.82
C GLU A 504 -22.49 27.22 18.04
N VAL A 505 -23.50 26.35 18.15
CA VAL A 505 -23.56 25.09 17.42
C VAL A 505 -24.41 25.27 16.16
N LEU A 506 -23.75 25.24 15.01
CA LEU A 506 -24.35 25.37 13.68
C LEU A 506 -24.41 24.00 12.97
N PRO A 507 -25.34 23.80 12.02
CA PRO A 507 -25.28 22.65 11.12
C PRO A 507 -23.94 22.60 10.36
N GLY A 508 -23.36 21.41 10.25
CA GLY A 508 -22.16 21.17 9.45
C GLY A 508 -22.47 21.00 7.95
N PRO A 509 -21.46 20.66 7.13
CA PRO A 509 -21.61 20.54 5.67
C PRO A 509 -22.47 19.34 5.23
N PHE A 510 -22.77 18.39 6.13
CA PHE A 510 -23.67 17.25 5.89
C PHE A 510 -24.15 16.70 7.24
N PRO A 511 -25.36 16.11 7.36
CA PRO A 511 -25.76 15.40 8.57
C PRO A 511 -24.93 14.12 8.79
N PRO A 512 -24.58 13.75 10.05
CA PRO A 512 -24.90 14.41 11.31
C PRO A 512 -23.87 15.46 11.76
N ALA A 513 -23.00 15.94 10.86
CA ALA A 513 -21.92 16.83 11.24
C ALA A 513 -22.39 18.19 11.74
N THR A 514 -21.60 18.79 12.63
CA THR A 514 -21.84 20.13 13.19
C THR A 514 -20.61 21.04 13.08
N ARG A 515 -20.83 22.35 13.15
CA ARG A 515 -19.79 23.37 13.29
C ARG A 515 -19.95 24.05 14.63
N VAL A 516 -18.90 24.01 15.44
CA VAL A 516 -18.79 24.85 16.65
C VAL A 516 -18.11 26.16 16.27
N ARG A 517 -18.85 27.27 16.37
CA ARG A 517 -18.35 28.62 16.09
C ARG A 517 -18.02 29.33 17.41
N TYR A 518 -16.75 29.59 17.65
CA TYR A 518 -16.27 30.34 18.81
C TYR A 518 -16.30 31.85 18.52
N PRO A 519 -16.75 32.69 19.47
CA PRO A 519 -16.68 34.14 19.33
C PRO A 519 -15.25 34.64 19.56
N LEU A 520 -14.91 35.77 18.95
CA LEU A 520 -13.70 36.51 19.29
C LEU A 520 -13.89 37.19 20.66
N THR A 521 -13.27 36.63 21.71
CA THR A 521 -13.32 37.20 23.07
C THR A 521 -12.33 38.34 23.26
N SER A 522 -11.28 38.38 22.44
CA SER A 522 -10.34 39.47 22.30
C SER A 522 -9.88 39.56 20.84
N THR A 523 -9.19 40.65 20.50
CA THR A 523 -8.65 40.88 19.16
C THR A 523 -7.14 41.18 19.27
N PRO A 524 -6.30 40.17 19.60
CA PRO A 524 -4.86 40.35 19.70
C PRO A 524 -4.24 40.74 18.35
N VAL A 525 -3.10 41.42 18.37
CA VAL A 525 -2.39 41.77 17.14
C VAL A 525 -1.78 40.51 16.52
N VAL A 526 -2.02 40.29 15.22
CA VAL A 526 -1.42 39.20 14.43
C VAL A 526 -0.30 39.75 13.53
N SER A 527 0.90 39.18 13.62
CA SER A 527 1.99 39.47 12.67
C SER A 527 2.01 38.42 11.58
N ILE A 528 1.67 38.82 10.35
CA ILE A 528 1.67 37.98 9.15
C ILE A 528 3.07 38.02 8.55
N VAL A 529 3.79 36.90 8.58
CA VAL A 529 5.16 36.76 8.07
C VAL A 529 5.13 36.15 6.68
N ILE A 530 5.69 36.85 5.70
CA ILE A 530 5.71 36.45 4.28
C ILE A 530 7.15 36.40 3.77
N PRO A 531 7.82 35.24 3.81
CA PRO A 531 9.12 35.04 3.18
C PRO A 531 9.01 35.10 1.66
N THR A 532 9.93 35.81 1.00
CA THR A 532 9.93 35.95 -0.46
C THR A 532 11.33 36.04 -1.05
N ARG A 533 11.44 35.62 -2.30
CA ARG A 533 12.56 35.88 -3.19
C ARG A 533 12.03 35.90 -4.62
N ASN A 534 12.12 37.05 -5.30
CA ASN A 534 11.58 37.25 -6.65
C ASN A 534 10.07 36.97 -6.74
N GLN A 535 9.56 36.62 -7.94
CA GLN A 535 8.17 36.19 -8.17
C GLN A 535 7.14 37.26 -7.77
N LEU A 536 7.38 38.50 -8.22
CA LEU A 536 6.51 39.64 -7.93
C LEU A 536 5.00 39.36 -8.10
N PRO A 537 4.51 38.70 -9.18
CA PRO A 537 3.08 38.49 -9.34
C PRO A 537 2.42 37.72 -8.18
N MET A 538 3.15 36.76 -7.61
CA MET A 538 2.66 35.96 -6.47
C MET A 538 2.64 36.81 -5.20
N LEU A 539 3.79 37.43 -4.87
CA LEU A 539 3.93 38.27 -3.69
C LEU A 539 2.90 39.41 -3.68
N GLN A 540 2.75 40.10 -4.80
CA GLN A 540 1.81 41.21 -4.93
C GLN A 540 0.38 40.74 -4.69
N ARG A 541 -0.06 39.65 -5.34
CA ARG A 541 -1.39 39.07 -5.14
C ARG A 541 -1.63 38.65 -3.69
N CYS A 542 -0.63 38.04 -3.05
CA CYS A 542 -0.70 37.65 -1.65
C CYS A 542 -0.96 38.88 -0.76
N VAL A 543 -0.08 39.88 -0.84
CA VAL A 543 -0.15 41.10 -0.01
C VAL A 543 -1.45 41.88 -0.26
N GLU A 544 -1.81 42.11 -1.53
CA GLU A 544 -3.03 42.81 -1.90
C GLU A 544 -4.27 42.07 -1.39
N SER A 545 -4.35 40.75 -1.58
CA SER A 545 -5.51 39.97 -1.09
C SER A 545 -5.66 40.01 0.43
N VAL A 546 -4.55 40.04 1.18
CA VAL A 546 -4.59 40.18 2.64
C VAL A 546 -5.13 41.57 3.01
N ILE A 547 -4.64 42.63 2.38
CA ILE A 547 -5.06 44.01 2.67
C ILE A 547 -6.52 44.26 2.29
N GLU A 548 -6.93 43.81 1.10
CA GLU A 548 -8.24 44.12 0.54
C GLU A 548 -9.38 43.32 1.16
N LYS A 549 -9.12 42.06 1.54
CA LYS A 549 -10.19 41.14 1.96
C LYS A 549 -10.25 40.91 3.46
N THR A 550 -9.15 41.04 4.20
CA THR A 550 -9.14 40.63 5.62
C THR A 550 -9.97 41.58 6.48
N ARG A 551 -11.04 41.06 7.09
CA ARG A 551 -11.91 41.82 7.99
C ARG A 551 -11.30 42.03 9.38
N TYR A 552 -10.49 41.08 9.84
CA TYR A 552 -9.88 41.13 11.18
C TYR A 552 -9.08 42.43 11.36
N PRO A 553 -9.32 43.22 12.44
CA PRO A 553 -8.91 44.63 12.48
C PRO A 553 -7.43 44.86 12.86
N HIS A 554 -6.79 43.89 13.52
CA HIS A 554 -5.50 44.10 14.18
C HIS A 554 -4.42 43.16 13.66
N TYR A 555 -3.83 43.51 12.53
CA TYR A 555 -2.69 42.79 11.98
C TYR A 555 -1.60 43.73 11.45
N GLU A 556 -0.38 43.19 11.34
CA GLU A 556 0.73 43.74 10.55
C GLU A 556 1.23 42.69 9.57
N ILE A 557 1.90 43.13 8.50
CA ILE A 557 2.51 42.29 7.46
C ILE A 557 4.02 42.55 7.45
N LEU A 558 4.79 41.48 7.62
CA LEU A 558 6.25 41.46 7.61
C LEU A 558 6.72 40.66 6.39
N ILE A 559 7.15 41.36 5.34
CA ILE A 559 7.71 40.75 4.13
C ILE A 559 9.20 40.53 4.35
N VAL A 560 9.65 39.28 4.29
CA VAL A 560 11.07 38.92 4.50
C VAL A 560 11.70 38.63 3.15
N ASP A 561 12.49 39.58 2.65
CA ASP A 561 13.17 39.46 1.36
C ASP A 561 14.54 38.77 1.51
N ASN A 562 14.75 37.68 0.78
CA ASN A 562 16.04 36.98 0.67
C ASN A 562 16.71 37.26 -0.68
N ASP A 563 17.33 38.45 -0.80
CA ASP A 563 18.09 38.87 -1.96
C ASP A 563 17.31 38.70 -3.28
N SER A 564 16.09 39.25 -3.35
CA SER A 564 15.42 39.41 -4.64
C SER A 564 16.30 40.23 -5.59
N ASP A 565 16.47 39.74 -6.81
CA ASP A 565 17.33 40.31 -7.85
C ASP A 565 16.58 40.62 -9.15
N GLU A 566 15.31 40.20 -9.28
CA GLU A 566 14.43 40.63 -10.36
C GLU A 566 14.14 42.14 -10.23
N PRO A 567 14.40 42.96 -11.27
CA PRO A 567 14.28 44.42 -11.18
C PRO A 567 12.90 44.90 -10.72
N GLU A 568 11.85 44.20 -11.14
CA GLU A 568 10.46 44.51 -10.81
C GLU A 568 10.16 44.19 -9.34
N ALA A 569 10.64 43.04 -8.84
CA ALA A 569 10.48 42.64 -7.44
C ALA A 569 11.24 43.59 -6.51
N VAL A 570 12.48 43.96 -6.85
CA VAL A 570 13.28 44.93 -6.10
C VAL A 570 12.55 46.27 -6.00
N LYS A 571 12.08 46.79 -7.14
CA LYS A 571 11.36 48.07 -7.20
C LYS A 571 10.08 48.06 -6.36
N TYR A 572 9.33 46.95 -6.39
CA TYR A 572 8.12 46.80 -5.58
C TYR A 572 8.44 46.78 -4.08
N LEU A 573 9.46 46.02 -3.66
CA LEU A 573 9.89 45.97 -2.26
C LEU A 573 10.42 47.32 -1.75
N GLU A 574 11.16 48.06 -2.58
CA GLU A 574 11.61 49.43 -2.26
C GLU A 574 10.43 50.39 -2.12
N LEU A 575 9.42 50.28 -2.97
CA LEU A 575 8.19 51.06 -2.89
C LEU A 575 7.45 50.78 -1.57
N LEU A 576 7.28 49.49 -1.22
CA LEU A 576 6.63 49.09 0.03
C LEU A 576 7.39 49.61 1.25
N ALA A 577 8.72 49.50 1.25
CA ALA A 577 9.57 50.02 2.32
C ALA A 577 9.45 51.54 2.46
N ALA A 578 9.41 52.29 1.35
CA ALA A 578 9.25 53.74 1.35
C ALA A 578 7.86 54.20 1.83
N GLN A 579 6.86 53.31 1.79
CA GLN A 579 5.48 53.61 2.18
C GLN A 579 5.11 53.09 3.58
N GLU A 580 6.07 52.58 4.36
CA GLU A 580 5.81 52.02 5.71
C GLU A 580 4.97 52.98 6.59
N GLU A 581 5.32 54.26 6.63
CA GLU A 581 4.58 55.29 7.40
C GLU A 581 3.16 55.49 6.87
N SER A 582 2.96 55.47 5.55
CA SER A 582 1.65 55.61 4.90
C SER A 582 0.69 54.46 5.26
N PHE A 583 1.23 53.28 5.57
CA PHE A 583 0.47 52.14 6.08
C PHE A 583 0.34 52.12 7.62
N GLY A 584 0.76 53.19 8.30
CA GLY A 584 0.75 53.30 9.76
C GLY A 584 1.75 52.34 10.44
N GLY A 585 2.83 51.99 9.73
CA GLY A 585 3.84 51.02 10.21
C GLY A 585 3.35 49.57 10.24
N ARG A 586 2.21 49.26 9.59
CA ARG A 586 1.62 47.91 9.53
C ARG A 586 2.15 47.05 8.38
N LEU A 587 2.87 47.62 7.42
CA LEU A 587 3.49 46.89 6.31
C LEU A 587 4.99 47.18 6.32
N ARG A 588 5.80 46.15 6.54
CA ARG A 588 7.26 46.29 6.74
C ARG A 588 8.02 45.29 5.88
N VAL A 589 9.13 45.75 5.30
CA VAL A 589 10.06 44.90 4.54
C VAL A 589 11.32 44.67 5.38
N ILE A 590 11.65 43.40 5.62
CA ILE A 590 12.82 42.94 6.36
C ILE A 590 13.78 42.30 5.36
N ARG A 591 15.02 42.78 5.31
CA ARG A 591 16.07 42.18 4.48
C ARG A 591 16.76 41.04 5.22
N HIS A 592 16.93 39.90 4.55
CA HIS A 592 17.66 38.73 5.03
C HIS A 592 18.59 38.19 3.93
N PRO A 593 19.75 38.82 3.72
CA PRO A 593 20.66 38.43 2.65
C PRO A 593 21.37 37.10 2.94
N GLY A 594 21.74 36.37 1.89
CA GLY A 594 22.52 35.13 1.96
C GLY A 594 21.83 33.88 1.43
N ALA A 595 22.35 32.71 1.81
CA ALA A 595 21.84 31.43 1.33
C ALA A 595 20.40 31.19 1.83
N PHE A 596 19.52 30.78 0.92
CA PHE A 596 18.10 30.56 1.25
C PHE A 596 17.94 29.59 2.43
N ASN A 597 17.19 30.04 3.44
CA ASN A 597 16.83 29.28 4.63
C ASN A 597 15.47 29.79 5.12
N PHE A 598 14.42 29.04 4.79
CA PHE A 598 13.04 29.41 5.09
C PHE A 598 12.84 29.54 6.60
N SER A 599 13.38 28.60 7.38
CA SER A 599 13.29 28.61 8.84
C SER A 599 13.95 29.86 9.45
N ALA A 600 15.16 30.21 9.00
CA ALA A 600 15.88 31.38 9.51
C ALA A 600 15.20 32.70 9.15
N MET A 601 14.64 32.81 7.94
CA MET A 601 13.87 33.98 7.53
C MET A 601 12.65 34.21 8.42
N ASN A 602 11.89 33.15 8.68
CA ASN A 602 10.71 33.21 9.55
C ASN A 602 11.09 33.53 11.00
N ASN A 603 12.08 32.85 11.58
CA ASN A 603 12.56 33.13 12.95
C ASN A 603 12.99 34.60 13.10
N ARG A 604 13.76 35.12 12.14
CA ARG A 604 14.20 36.52 12.12
C ARG A 604 13.03 37.51 12.14
N ALA A 605 11.96 37.20 11.39
CA ALA A 605 10.77 38.04 11.34
C ALA A 605 9.95 37.95 12.62
N VAL A 606 9.82 36.76 13.21
CA VAL A 606 9.16 36.56 14.51
C VAL A 606 9.83 37.37 15.62
N ASP A 607 11.17 37.46 15.61
CA ASP A 607 11.88 38.31 16.57
C ASP A 607 11.50 39.80 16.46
N LEU A 608 11.23 40.27 15.23
CA LEU A 608 10.86 41.64 14.92
C LEU A 608 9.34 41.91 14.95
N ALA A 609 8.54 40.86 15.10
CA ALA A 609 7.09 40.92 15.15
C ALA A 609 6.58 41.60 16.41
N ARG A 610 5.55 42.43 16.27
CA ARG A 610 4.87 43.15 17.35
C ARG A 610 3.59 42.44 17.81
N GLY A 611 3.10 41.48 17.02
CA GLY A 611 1.92 40.69 17.30
C GLY A 611 2.10 39.69 18.43
N GLU A 612 1.02 39.46 19.15
CA GLU A 612 0.91 38.38 20.14
C GLU A 612 0.80 37.01 19.47
N TYR A 613 0.26 36.99 18.24
CA TYR A 613 0.20 35.82 17.37
C TYR A 613 1.01 36.05 16.11
N ILE A 614 1.63 34.97 15.63
CA ILE A 614 2.38 34.89 14.39
C ILE A 614 1.58 34.05 13.41
N LEU A 615 1.32 34.59 12.23
CA LEU A 615 0.83 33.83 11.09
C LEU A 615 1.97 33.64 10.09
N LEU A 616 2.40 32.39 9.88
CA LEU A 616 3.28 32.05 8.77
C LEU A 616 2.43 31.96 7.51
N LEU A 617 2.79 32.69 6.46
CA LEU A 617 2.05 32.76 5.21
C LEU A 617 3.01 32.73 4.01
N ASN A 618 2.82 31.77 3.10
CA ASN A 618 3.64 31.73 1.89
C ASN A 618 3.28 32.87 0.92
N ASN A 619 4.28 33.34 0.16
CA ASN A 619 4.12 34.43 -0.80
C ASN A 619 3.26 34.08 -2.03
N ASP A 620 2.97 32.80 -2.28
CA ASP A 620 2.16 32.29 -3.38
C ASP A 620 0.71 31.96 -2.96
N THR A 621 0.25 32.56 -1.87
CA THR A 621 -1.12 32.44 -1.36
C THR A 621 -2.03 33.59 -1.77
N ALA A 622 -3.35 33.42 -1.64
CA ALA A 622 -4.31 34.51 -1.74
C ALA A 622 -5.56 34.26 -0.89
N VAL A 623 -6.05 35.29 -0.20
CA VAL A 623 -7.26 35.21 0.64
C VAL A 623 -8.51 35.03 -0.23
N LEU A 624 -9.40 34.11 0.15
CA LEU A 624 -10.67 33.89 -0.56
C LEU A 624 -11.87 34.54 0.14
N HIS A 625 -11.95 34.44 1.46
CA HIS A 625 -13.06 34.95 2.27
C HIS A 625 -12.58 35.93 3.33
N GLU A 626 -13.39 36.93 3.65
CA GLU A 626 -12.99 38.04 4.54
C GLU A 626 -12.80 37.64 6.00
N ASP A 627 -13.45 36.55 6.43
CA ASP A 627 -13.54 36.07 7.80
C ASP A 627 -12.49 35.02 8.17
N TRP A 628 -11.58 34.69 7.25
CA TRP A 628 -10.58 33.63 7.43
C TRP A 628 -9.72 33.82 8.69
N LEU A 629 -9.25 35.05 8.94
CA LEU A 629 -8.39 35.33 10.10
C LEU A 629 -9.20 35.42 11.39
N ASP A 630 -10.47 35.86 11.33
CA ASP A 630 -11.39 35.80 12.48
C ASP A 630 -11.57 34.34 12.93
N GLU A 631 -11.79 33.42 11.99
CA GLU A 631 -11.92 31.98 12.28
C GLU A 631 -10.63 31.44 12.90
N MET A 632 -9.46 31.69 12.31
CA MET A 632 -8.19 31.17 12.83
C MET A 632 -7.88 31.71 14.23
N VAL A 633 -8.07 33.01 14.47
CA VAL A 633 -7.86 33.62 15.79
C VAL A 633 -8.85 33.08 16.81
N SER A 634 -10.13 32.89 16.45
CA SER A 634 -11.13 32.35 17.38
C SER A 634 -10.75 30.95 17.91
N GLN A 635 -10.13 30.12 17.06
CA GLN A 635 -9.60 28.82 17.46
C GLN A 635 -8.33 28.97 18.30
N ALA A 636 -7.43 29.87 17.94
CA ALA A 636 -6.15 30.07 18.61
C ALA A 636 -6.28 30.67 20.03
N LEU A 637 -7.37 31.40 20.30
CA LEU A 637 -7.68 31.93 21.64
C LEU A 637 -8.08 30.84 22.65
N ARG A 638 -8.33 29.61 22.19
CA ARG A 638 -8.61 28.47 23.08
C ARG A 638 -7.32 28.03 23.80
N PRO A 639 -7.28 27.97 25.14
CA PRO A 639 -6.04 27.73 25.88
C PRO A 639 -5.31 26.42 25.54
N GLU A 640 -6.04 25.38 25.16
CA GLU A 640 -5.51 24.07 24.79
C GLU A 640 -4.93 24.02 23.36
N VAL A 641 -5.26 25.01 22.51
CA VAL A 641 -4.81 25.08 21.12
C VAL A 641 -3.44 25.75 21.05
N GLY A 642 -2.50 25.10 20.36
CA GLY A 642 -1.16 25.65 20.12
C GLY A 642 -1.03 26.24 18.72
N ILE A 643 -1.57 25.54 17.71
CA ILE A 643 -1.45 25.90 16.30
C ILE A 643 -2.81 25.74 15.62
N VAL A 644 -3.12 26.66 14.68
CA VAL A 644 -4.28 26.58 13.80
C VAL A 644 -3.85 26.61 12.33
N GLY A 645 -4.31 25.65 11.53
CA GLY A 645 -4.07 25.59 10.07
C GLY A 645 -5.36 25.77 9.26
N ALA A 646 -5.24 26.47 8.14
CA ALA A 646 -6.33 26.72 7.20
C ALA A 646 -6.50 25.60 6.16
N LYS A 647 -7.64 25.56 5.45
CA LYS A 647 -7.78 24.78 4.22
C LYS A 647 -7.20 25.57 3.05
N LEU A 648 -6.38 24.93 2.23
CA LEU A 648 -5.77 25.56 1.06
C LEU A 648 -6.27 24.90 -0.22
N LEU A 649 -6.57 25.73 -1.22
CA LEU A 649 -6.99 25.30 -2.54
C LEU A 649 -5.95 25.71 -3.59
N PHE A 650 -5.73 24.85 -4.58
CA PHE A 650 -5.05 25.25 -5.82
C PHE A 650 -5.89 26.26 -6.61
N PRO A 651 -5.30 27.00 -7.57
CA PRO A 651 -6.03 27.95 -8.41
C PRO A 651 -7.19 27.36 -9.21
N ASP A 652 -7.18 26.05 -9.46
CA ASP A 652 -8.24 25.30 -10.14
C ASP A 652 -9.41 24.90 -9.21
N GLY A 653 -9.36 25.30 -7.93
CA GLY A 653 -10.37 24.99 -6.92
C GLY A 653 -10.18 23.64 -6.22
N ARG A 654 -9.07 22.93 -6.45
CA ARG A 654 -8.80 21.63 -5.80
C ARG A 654 -8.13 21.79 -4.47
N ILE A 655 -8.29 20.78 -3.61
CA ILE A 655 -7.61 20.73 -2.32
C ILE A 655 -6.10 20.66 -2.54
N GLN A 656 -5.38 21.61 -1.97
CA GLN A 656 -3.93 21.61 -1.82
C GLN A 656 -3.53 21.16 -0.41
N HIS A 657 -4.30 21.56 0.61
CA HIS A 657 -4.08 21.16 1.98
C HIS A 657 -5.40 21.07 2.75
N ALA A 658 -5.57 19.95 3.45
CA ALA A 658 -6.64 19.70 4.40
C ALA A 658 -6.11 18.87 5.58
N GLY A 659 -4.95 19.27 6.11
CA GLY A 659 -4.17 18.51 7.09
C GLY A 659 -2.87 17.92 6.55
N VAL A 660 -2.05 17.36 7.45
CA VAL A 660 -0.87 16.54 7.12
C VAL A 660 -0.96 15.24 7.92
N ILE A 661 -0.68 14.10 7.28
CA ILE A 661 -0.55 12.79 7.91
C ILE A 661 0.92 12.40 7.97
N LEU A 662 1.38 11.99 9.15
CA LEU A 662 2.76 11.53 9.35
C LEU A 662 2.94 10.11 8.78
N GLY A 663 4.13 9.82 8.24
CA GLY A 663 4.46 8.51 7.66
C GLY A 663 3.85 8.23 6.28
N LEU A 664 2.86 9.01 5.84
CA LEU A 664 2.20 8.84 4.55
C LEU A 664 3.15 9.19 3.40
N CYS A 665 3.34 8.27 2.45
CA CYS A 665 4.19 8.42 1.27
C CYS A 665 5.63 8.93 1.56
N GLY A 666 6.16 8.65 2.74
CA GLY A 666 7.45 9.17 3.20
C GLY A 666 7.36 9.65 4.66
N PRO A 667 8.06 10.72 5.05
CA PRO A 667 7.96 11.24 6.41
C PRO A 667 6.61 11.89 6.71
N ALA A 668 5.99 12.59 5.76
CA ALA A 668 4.70 13.23 5.94
C ALA A 668 4.13 13.67 4.58
N GLU A 669 2.81 13.65 4.42
CA GLU A 669 2.14 14.08 3.18
C GLU A 669 0.73 14.67 3.43
N HIS A 670 0.25 15.47 2.48
CA HIS A 670 -1.07 16.08 2.46
C HIS A 670 -2.13 15.06 1.97
N PRO A 671 -3.07 14.61 2.82
CA PRO A 671 -4.17 13.78 2.35
C PRO A 671 -5.11 14.62 1.45
N PHE A 672 -5.81 13.94 0.54
CA PHE A 672 -6.82 14.54 -0.34
C PHE A 672 -6.29 15.57 -1.36
N ILE A 673 -4.98 15.71 -1.52
CA ILE A 673 -4.40 16.63 -2.51
C ILE A 673 -4.92 16.32 -3.92
N GLY A 674 -5.33 17.34 -4.66
CA GLY A 674 -5.93 17.21 -6.00
C GLY A 674 -7.41 16.81 -6.01
N GLN A 675 -8.05 16.57 -4.87
CA GLN A 675 -9.49 16.32 -4.80
C GLN A 675 -10.30 17.62 -4.94
N PRO A 676 -11.57 17.59 -5.39
CA PRO A 676 -12.44 18.77 -5.39
C PRO A 676 -12.58 19.41 -4.01
N ALA A 677 -12.80 20.73 -3.93
CA ALA A 677 -12.97 21.45 -2.66
C ALA A 677 -14.09 20.87 -1.77
N GLU A 678 -15.16 20.35 -2.37
CA GLU A 678 -16.34 19.77 -1.72
C GLU A 678 -16.18 18.27 -1.40
N TYR A 679 -15.02 17.68 -1.73
CA TYR A 679 -14.74 16.29 -1.40
C TYR A 679 -14.76 16.14 0.12
N ARG A 680 -15.65 15.28 0.62
CA ARG A 680 -15.82 15.06 2.06
C ARG A 680 -14.58 14.43 2.70
N GLY A 681 -13.83 13.64 1.95
CA GLY A 681 -12.76 12.81 2.50
C GLY A 681 -13.29 11.67 3.37
N TYR A 682 -12.37 10.85 3.82
CA TYR A 682 -12.64 9.73 4.73
C TYR A 682 -13.37 10.23 5.98
N PHE A 683 -14.61 9.76 6.18
CA PHE A 683 -15.52 10.19 7.26
C PHE A 683 -15.59 11.71 7.48
N GLY A 684 -15.54 12.49 6.39
CA GLY A 684 -15.70 13.95 6.48
C GLY A 684 -14.43 14.73 6.85
N ARG A 685 -13.29 14.05 7.00
CA ARG A 685 -12.05 14.66 7.50
C ARG A 685 -11.50 15.80 6.63
N ALA A 686 -11.92 15.96 5.38
CA ALA A 686 -11.50 17.09 4.53
C ALA A 686 -12.37 18.37 4.72
N MET A 687 -13.47 18.25 5.49
CA MET A 687 -14.49 19.30 5.64
C MET A 687 -14.88 19.57 7.10
N LEU A 688 -14.23 18.93 8.08
CA LEU A 688 -14.56 19.06 9.49
C LEU A 688 -13.37 19.56 10.31
N THR A 689 -13.67 20.41 11.30
CA THR A 689 -12.68 20.87 12.27
C THR A 689 -12.22 19.68 13.10
N GLN A 690 -10.91 19.52 13.25
CA GLN A 690 -10.35 18.37 13.98
C GLN A 690 -8.94 18.65 14.48
N ASN A 691 -8.50 17.87 15.46
CA ASN A 691 -7.09 17.83 15.84
C ASN A 691 -6.30 16.95 14.87
N LEU A 692 -5.15 17.44 14.41
CA LEU A 692 -4.21 16.67 13.60
C LEU A 692 -2.84 16.63 14.29
N SER A 693 -1.92 15.86 13.73
CA SER A 693 -0.53 15.88 14.18
C SER A 693 0.25 17.05 13.59
N ALA A 694 -0.07 17.47 12.37
CA ALA A 694 0.53 18.64 11.74
C ALA A 694 -0.39 19.33 10.73
N VAL A 695 -0.09 20.61 10.47
CA VAL A 695 -0.63 21.44 9.39
C VAL A 695 0.52 22.13 8.67
N THR A 696 0.30 22.67 7.48
CA THR A 696 1.39 23.27 6.69
C THR A 696 1.69 24.71 7.10
N GLY A 697 2.95 25.10 7.02
CA GLY A 697 3.44 26.47 7.21
C GLY A 697 3.01 27.45 6.12
N ALA A 698 2.34 26.98 5.05
CA ALA A 698 1.81 27.88 4.03
C ALA A 698 0.70 28.80 4.54
N CYS A 699 -0.03 28.40 5.59
CA CYS A 699 -0.93 29.26 6.37
C CYS A 699 -1.15 28.66 7.76
N LEU A 700 -0.36 29.11 8.75
CA LEU A 700 -0.30 28.56 10.11
C LEU A 700 -0.26 29.67 11.15
N LEU A 701 -1.19 29.66 12.11
CA LEU A 701 -1.27 30.63 13.21
C LEU A 701 -0.80 30.00 14.53
N ILE A 702 0.07 30.70 15.26
CA ILE A 702 0.63 30.27 16.56
C ILE A 702 0.87 31.49 17.46
N SER A 703 0.75 31.36 18.78
CA SER A 703 1.14 32.45 19.68
C SER A 703 2.66 32.66 19.64
N LYS A 704 3.11 33.92 19.64
CA LYS A 704 4.54 34.26 19.61
C LYS A 704 5.28 33.65 20.81
N ALA A 705 4.66 33.67 21.98
CA ALA A 705 5.22 33.09 23.19
C ALA A 705 5.46 31.58 23.05
N LEU A 706 4.50 30.83 22.49
CA LEU A 706 4.65 29.39 22.27
C LEU A 706 5.69 29.09 21.19
N TYR A 707 5.70 29.84 20.09
CA TYR A 707 6.71 29.70 19.03
C TYR A 707 8.12 29.84 19.59
N GLN A 708 8.36 30.85 20.43
CA GLN A 708 9.65 31.05 21.09
C GLN A 708 9.95 29.97 22.13
N ALA A 709 8.95 29.52 22.89
CA ALA A 709 9.13 28.49 23.91
C ALA A 709 9.58 27.13 23.34
N VAL A 710 9.15 26.79 22.12
CA VAL A 710 9.56 25.55 21.43
C VAL A 710 10.79 25.73 20.52
N GLY A 711 11.43 26.91 20.57
CA GLY A 711 12.64 27.21 19.80
C GLY A 711 12.40 27.52 18.32
N GLY A 712 11.19 27.91 17.93
CA GLY A 712 10.86 28.33 16.55
C GLY A 712 11.01 27.23 15.50
N LEU A 713 11.32 27.59 14.26
CA LEU A 713 11.63 26.64 13.19
C LEU A 713 13.12 26.23 13.26
N ASP A 714 13.43 24.98 12.93
CA ASP A 714 14.81 24.46 12.95
C ASP A 714 15.61 24.98 11.75
N GLU A 715 16.59 25.84 12.01
CA GLU A 715 17.41 26.47 10.96
C GLU A 715 18.57 25.60 10.46
N HIS A 716 18.80 24.45 11.09
CA HIS A 716 19.94 23.58 10.81
C HIS A 716 19.53 22.34 10.03
N ASP A 717 18.63 21.54 10.60
CA ASP A 717 18.24 20.25 10.04
C ASP A 717 17.06 20.36 9.07
N PHE A 718 16.22 21.40 9.19
CA PHE A 718 15.00 21.60 8.39
C PHE A 718 14.96 23.00 7.76
N ARG A 719 15.92 23.31 6.89
CA ARG A 719 16.07 24.66 6.32
C ARG A 719 14.95 25.04 5.35
N VAL A 720 14.41 24.05 4.63
CA VAL A 720 13.42 24.28 3.57
C VAL A 720 12.22 23.34 3.69
N SER A 721 12.44 22.06 3.95
CA SER A 721 11.38 21.05 4.05
C SER A 721 11.16 20.60 5.49
N TYR A 722 9.95 20.17 5.79
CA TYR A 722 9.52 19.60 7.08
C TYR A 722 9.60 20.52 8.32
N ASN A 723 9.98 21.79 8.15
CA ASN A 723 10.11 22.74 9.26
C ASN A 723 8.78 23.02 9.98
N ASP A 724 7.69 23.08 9.22
CA ASP A 724 6.33 23.26 9.71
C ASP A 724 5.82 22.04 10.47
N VAL A 725 6.08 20.83 9.95
CA VAL A 725 5.76 19.56 10.62
C VAL A 725 6.59 19.41 11.90
N ASP A 726 7.89 19.73 11.88
CA ASP A 726 8.73 19.74 13.08
C ASP A 726 8.19 20.69 14.17
N LEU A 727 7.79 21.91 13.77
CA LEU A 727 7.19 22.87 14.69
C LEU A 727 5.90 22.34 15.31
N CYS A 728 5.01 21.73 14.50
CA CYS A 728 3.79 21.11 14.99
C CYS A 728 4.08 20.00 16.02
N LEU A 729 5.07 19.14 15.74
CA LEU A 729 5.46 18.06 16.64
C LEU A 729 6.04 18.59 17.96
N LYS A 730 6.91 19.59 17.93
CA LYS A 730 7.43 20.24 19.15
C LYS A 730 6.33 20.90 19.99
N VAL A 731 5.34 21.50 19.34
CA VAL A 731 4.18 22.07 20.04
C VAL A 731 3.31 20.99 20.68
N ARG A 732 3.12 19.85 19.99
CA ARG A 732 2.40 18.69 20.56
C ARG A 732 3.11 18.10 21.78
N GLU A 733 4.44 18.06 21.80
CA GLU A 733 5.20 17.63 22.98
C GLU A 733 4.94 18.50 24.22
N GLN A 734 4.46 19.74 24.05
CA GLN A 734 3.99 20.61 25.14
C GLN A 734 2.53 20.36 25.55
N GLY A 735 1.91 19.29 25.07
CA GLY A 735 0.51 18.94 25.34
C GLY A 735 -0.52 19.84 24.65
N LYS A 736 -0.10 20.63 23.64
CA LYS A 736 -0.98 21.53 22.89
C LYS A 736 -1.59 20.84 21.67
N LYS A 737 -2.80 21.26 21.31
CA LYS A 737 -3.52 20.75 20.13
C LYS A 737 -3.14 21.52 18.86
N ILE A 738 -3.04 20.79 17.75
CA ILE A 738 -2.93 21.35 16.40
C ILE A 738 -4.31 21.22 15.76
N VAL A 739 -4.97 22.34 15.47
CA VAL A 739 -6.33 22.36 14.94
C VAL A 739 -6.29 22.69 13.45
N PHE A 740 -6.87 21.81 12.64
CA PHE A 740 -7.23 22.13 11.26
C PHE A 740 -8.66 22.68 11.24
N THR A 741 -8.87 23.84 10.60
CA THR A 741 -10.21 24.39 10.37
C THR A 741 -10.51 24.50 8.88
N PRO A 742 -11.59 23.86 8.38
CA PRO A 742 -12.02 23.97 6.98
C PRO A 742 -12.72 25.30 6.67
N TRP A 743 -12.91 26.16 7.68
CA TRP A 743 -13.68 27.39 7.59
C TRP A 743 -12.81 28.63 7.32
N ALA A 744 -11.49 28.50 7.40
CA ALA A 744 -10.54 29.47 6.85
C ALA A 744 -9.99 28.90 5.54
N ILE A 745 -10.27 29.55 4.41
CA ILE A 745 -9.89 29.05 3.07
C ILE A 745 -9.06 30.09 2.33
N LEU A 746 -7.88 29.66 1.86
CA LEU A 746 -7.00 30.44 1.01
C LEU A 746 -6.66 29.66 -0.26
N LEU A 747 -6.32 30.39 -1.31
CA LEU A 747 -5.67 29.83 -2.49
C LEU A 747 -4.17 29.71 -2.23
N HIS A 748 -3.53 28.68 -2.78
CA HIS A 748 -2.09 28.43 -2.72
C HIS A 748 -1.66 27.75 -4.03
N GLU A 749 -0.75 28.37 -4.79
CA GLU A 749 -0.30 27.78 -6.08
C GLU A 749 0.49 26.49 -5.88
N GLY A 750 1.19 26.35 -4.76
CA GLY A 750 1.79 25.10 -4.32
C GLY A 750 3.03 24.73 -5.13
N SER A 751 4.20 24.81 -4.50
CA SER A 751 5.49 24.51 -5.14
C SER A 751 5.79 25.35 -6.39
N ALA A 752 5.05 26.42 -6.69
CA ALA A 752 5.32 27.28 -7.84
C ALA A 752 6.65 28.05 -7.66
N SER A 753 7.06 28.31 -6.41
CA SER A 753 8.39 28.84 -6.09
C SER A 753 9.52 27.80 -6.16
N GLN A 754 9.19 26.49 -6.16
CA GLN A 754 10.13 25.38 -6.31
C GLN A 754 10.15 24.73 -7.72
N ARG A 755 9.06 24.89 -8.48
CA ARG A 755 8.82 24.33 -9.82
C ARG A 755 8.52 25.40 -10.87
N GLY A 756 8.65 26.69 -10.54
CA GLY A 756 8.40 27.80 -11.45
C GLY A 756 9.12 27.53 -12.77
N GLY A 757 8.40 27.67 -13.89
CA GLY A 757 8.68 27.13 -15.22
C GLY A 757 10.00 27.50 -15.92
N VAL A 758 11.01 27.88 -15.15
CA VAL A 758 12.41 28.10 -15.53
C VAL A 758 13.28 26.85 -15.26
N GLU A 759 12.91 25.98 -14.32
CA GLU A 759 13.72 24.79 -13.96
C GLU A 759 13.29 23.50 -14.69
N ASN A 760 13.57 23.44 -15.99
CA ASN A 760 13.45 22.20 -16.79
C ASN A 760 14.59 21.18 -16.56
N LYS A 761 15.40 21.34 -15.49
CA LYS A 761 16.51 20.43 -15.15
C LYS A 761 16.58 20.12 -13.65
N PRO A 762 16.82 18.86 -13.26
CA PRO A 762 17.04 18.49 -11.86
C PRO A 762 18.25 19.23 -11.29
N ASN A 763 18.11 19.79 -10.08
CA ASN A 763 19.19 20.46 -9.35
C ASN A 763 19.74 19.49 -8.28
N PRO A 764 20.94 18.92 -8.47
CA PRO A 764 21.50 17.91 -7.56
C PRO A 764 21.69 18.41 -6.12
N GLU A 765 21.92 19.72 -5.92
CA GLU A 765 22.10 20.28 -4.58
C GLU A 765 20.77 20.33 -3.81
N LYS A 766 19.66 20.66 -4.50
CA LYS A 766 18.32 20.63 -3.91
C LYS A 766 17.92 19.21 -3.54
N GLU A 767 18.16 18.24 -4.43
CA GLU A 767 17.87 16.82 -4.18
C GLU A 767 18.69 16.28 -3.00
N LYS A 768 20.00 16.59 -2.96
CA LYS A 768 20.87 16.20 -1.85
C LYS A 768 20.45 16.83 -0.52
N ARG A 769 20.07 18.12 -0.52
CA ARG A 769 19.51 18.78 0.67
C ARG A 769 18.23 18.07 1.12
N PHE A 770 17.27 17.90 0.23
CA PHE A 770 15.98 17.26 0.54
C PHE A 770 16.17 15.84 1.10
N ALA A 771 17.04 15.04 0.51
CA ALA A 771 17.39 13.71 1.03
C ALA A 771 18.02 13.78 2.43
N GLY A 772 18.86 14.79 2.69
CA GLY A 772 19.45 15.07 4.00
C GLY A 772 18.40 15.44 5.05
N GLU A 773 17.53 16.41 4.75
CA GLU A 773 16.45 16.85 5.63
C GLU A 773 15.44 15.70 5.89
N LYS A 774 15.09 14.93 4.86
CA LYS A 774 14.26 13.72 4.98
C LYS A 774 14.87 12.69 5.96
N MET A 775 16.17 12.44 5.85
CA MET A 775 16.86 11.52 6.75
C MET A 775 16.97 12.07 8.18
N ALA A 776 17.22 13.37 8.35
CA ALA A 776 17.20 14.01 9.66
C ALA A 776 15.81 13.92 10.31
N PHE A 777 14.75 14.10 9.51
CA PHE A 777 13.37 14.02 9.98
C PHE A 777 13.02 12.61 10.46
N TYR A 778 13.39 11.57 9.69
CA TYR A 778 13.26 10.19 10.14
C TYR A 778 14.00 9.97 11.46
N ARG A 779 15.27 10.38 11.59
CA ARG A 779 16.03 10.19 12.84
C ARG A 779 15.38 10.85 14.05
N LYS A 780 14.76 12.01 13.86
CA LYS A 780 14.18 12.80 14.94
C LYS A 780 12.80 12.28 15.36
N TRP A 781 11.97 11.89 14.40
CA TRP A 781 10.53 11.68 14.63
C TRP A 781 10.00 10.28 14.29
N LEU A 782 10.85 9.30 13.99
CA LEU A 782 10.42 7.97 13.48
C LEU A 782 9.25 7.32 14.25
N PRO A 783 9.23 7.30 15.60
CA PRO A 783 8.12 6.68 16.33
C PRO A 783 6.77 7.36 16.06
N GLN A 784 6.74 8.69 15.98
CA GLN A 784 5.54 9.47 15.66
C GLN A 784 5.11 9.28 14.19
N LEU A 785 6.07 9.05 13.28
CA LEU A 785 5.78 8.76 11.88
C LEU A 785 5.12 7.39 11.70
N ALA A 786 5.47 6.41 12.53
CA ALA A 786 4.87 5.08 12.49
C ALA A 786 3.44 5.05 13.04
N PHE A 787 3.18 5.88 14.06
CA PHE A 787 1.92 5.92 14.82
C PHE A 787 1.43 7.36 14.99
N ASP A 788 0.86 7.91 13.91
CA ASP A 788 0.16 9.19 13.97
C ASP A 788 -1.21 9.01 14.66
N PRO A 789 -1.50 9.67 15.80
CA PRO A 789 -2.80 9.53 16.47
C PRO A 789 -3.99 10.00 15.63
N ALA A 790 -3.76 10.82 14.61
CA ALA A 790 -4.80 11.24 13.66
C ALA A 790 -5.02 10.25 12.51
N TYR A 791 -4.30 9.12 12.48
CA TYR A 791 -4.30 8.18 11.36
C TYR A 791 -4.23 6.72 11.84
N ASN A 792 -5.33 6.00 11.65
CA ASN A 792 -5.45 4.62 12.12
C ASN A 792 -4.42 3.69 11.45
N ARG A 793 -3.85 2.76 12.22
CA ARG A 793 -2.82 1.82 11.72
C ARG A 793 -3.32 0.79 10.71
N HIS A 794 -4.62 0.55 10.63
CA HIS A 794 -5.24 -0.26 9.59
C HIS A 794 -5.37 0.47 8.24
N LEU A 795 -4.93 1.74 8.19
CA LEU A 795 -4.80 2.51 6.97
C LEU A 795 -3.34 2.49 6.47
N SER A 796 -3.20 2.41 5.14
CA SER A 796 -1.95 2.26 4.41
C SER A 796 -1.14 3.55 4.44
N LEU A 797 0.13 3.46 4.84
CA LEU A 797 1.09 4.56 4.69
C LEU A 797 1.57 4.73 3.23
N ALA A 798 1.18 3.83 2.33
CA ALA A 798 1.30 3.99 0.89
C ALA A 798 -0.01 4.46 0.27
N GLY A 799 0.07 5.18 -0.84
CA GLY A 799 -1.08 5.59 -1.66
C GLY A 799 -1.65 6.95 -1.32
N SER A 800 -2.93 7.15 -1.63
CA SER A 800 -3.60 8.45 -1.66
C SER A 800 -4.47 8.73 -0.44
N GLY A 801 -3.85 8.88 0.73
CA GLY A 801 -4.56 9.27 1.94
C GLY A 801 -5.11 8.07 2.69
N PHE A 802 -6.41 7.78 2.64
CA PHE A 802 -7.08 6.86 3.57
C PHE A 802 -7.48 5.53 2.89
N LEU A 803 -6.48 4.78 2.41
CA LEU A 803 -6.67 3.43 1.89
C LEU A 803 -6.51 2.42 3.03
N LEU A 804 -7.23 1.29 2.97
CA LEU A 804 -6.99 0.18 3.91
C LEU A 804 -5.63 -0.45 3.61
N GLU A 805 -4.92 -0.84 4.67
CA GLU A 805 -3.65 -1.54 4.54
C GLU A 805 -3.86 -3.00 4.14
N ASP A 806 -3.18 -3.39 3.06
CA ASP A 806 -3.29 -4.71 2.45
C ASP A 806 -2.23 -5.69 2.98
N GLN A 807 -1.19 -5.20 3.68
CA GLN A 807 -0.18 -6.03 4.31
C GLN A 807 -0.60 -6.42 5.73
N ALA A 808 -0.83 -7.71 5.95
CA ALA A 808 -1.08 -8.26 7.29
C ALA A 808 0.05 -7.93 8.28
N ALA A 809 1.29 -7.82 7.79
CA ALA A 809 2.45 -7.44 8.58
C ALA A 809 2.41 -5.99 9.11
N LEU A 810 1.48 -5.14 8.69
CA LEU A 810 1.36 -3.76 9.17
C LEU A 810 0.03 -3.47 9.88
N THR A 811 -0.89 -4.43 9.89
CA THR A 811 -2.22 -4.31 10.50
C THR A 811 -2.37 -5.08 11.82
N TRP A 812 -1.29 -5.67 12.33
CA TRP A 812 -1.27 -6.37 13.62
C TRP A 812 -0.97 -5.40 14.78
N ASP A 813 -1.31 -5.83 15.99
CA ASP A 813 -1.28 -5.01 17.20
C ASP A 813 0.12 -4.83 17.79
N PRO A 814 0.72 -3.62 17.70
CA PRO A 814 2.12 -3.31 18.05
C PRO A 814 2.60 -3.86 19.40
N ALA A 815 1.72 -3.83 20.39
CA ALA A 815 2.00 -4.17 21.77
C ALA A 815 2.01 -5.69 22.02
N TRP A 816 1.33 -6.49 21.19
CA TRP A 816 1.17 -7.93 21.42
C TRP A 816 2.35 -8.75 20.89
N ARG A 817 3.40 -8.93 21.70
CA ARG A 817 4.66 -9.65 21.38
C ARG A 817 4.83 -11.01 22.10
N PRO A 818 3.94 -12.01 21.92
CA PRO A 818 4.09 -13.32 22.56
C PRO A 818 5.28 -14.15 22.03
N ARG A 819 5.78 -13.84 20.83
CA ARG A 819 6.88 -14.55 20.16
C ARG A 819 7.74 -13.56 19.36
N PRO A 820 8.99 -13.93 18.98
CA PRO A 820 9.80 -13.12 18.07
C PRO A 820 9.10 -12.90 16.73
N ARG A 821 9.22 -11.69 16.21
CA ARG A 821 8.75 -11.28 14.89
C ARG A 821 9.84 -11.32 13.86
N ILE A 822 9.49 -11.94 12.75
CA ILE A 822 10.39 -12.08 11.62
C ILE A 822 9.65 -11.58 10.37
N LEU A 823 10.27 -10.65 9.66
CA LEU A 823 9.85 -10.28 8.31
C LEU A 823 10.72 -11.05 7.32
N VAL A 824 10.10 -11.78 6.40
CA VAL A 824 10.83 -12.40 5.29
C VAL A 824 10.50 -11.75 3.96
N HIS A 825 11.54 -11.50 3.17
CA HIS A 825 11.45 -10.95 1.83
C HIS A 825 12.11 -11.94 0.85
N PRO A 826 11.33 -12.88 0.30
CA PRO A 826 11.87 -13.82 -0.66
C PRO A 826 12.24 -13.11 -1.98
N ALA A 827 13.07 -13.77 -2.79
CA ALA A 827 13.42 -13.26 -4.11
C ALA A 827 12.33 -13.56 -5.15
N ASP A 828 11.61 -14.67 -4.94
CA ASP A 828 10.51 -15.17 -5.75
C ASP A 828 9.56 -16.00 -4.87
N ARG A 829 8.35 -16.28 -5.36
CA ARG A 829 7.42 -17.25 -4.73
C ARG A 829 7.52 -18.64 -5.37
N GLU A 830 8.66 -18.91 -5.99
CA GLU A 830 8.96 -20.14 -6.71
C GLU A 830 10.34 -20.64 -6.26
N GLY A 831 10.83 -21.75 -6.81
CA GLY A 831 12.24 -22.16 -6.70
C GLY A 831 12.90 -21.95 -5.32
N CYS A 832 13.95 -21.12 -5.27
CA CYS A 832 14.74 -20.93 -4.06
C CYS A 832 14.03 -20.09 -2.98
N GLY A 833 13.10 -19.21 -3.33
CA GLY A 833 12.31 -18.47 -2.35
C GLY A 833 11.47 -19.40 -1.49
N GLU A 834 10.88 -20.44 -2.09
CA GLU A 834 10.13 -21.45 -1.34
C GLU A 834 11.01 -22.16 -0.31
N TYR A 835 12.11 -22.78 -0.75
CA TYR A 835 12.89 -23.66 0.13
C TYR A 835 13.72 -22.92 1.17
N ARG A 836 14.15 -21.68 0.89
CA ARG A 836 15.02 -20.92 1.79
C ARG A 836 14.29 -19.96 2.71
N ILE A 837 13.11 -19.49 2.30
CA ILE A 837 12.45 -18.36 2.95
C ILE A 837 11.01 -18.73 3.34
N ILE A 838 10.18 -19.11 2.38
CA ILE A 838 8.73 -19.25 2.59
C ILE A 838 8.41 -20.50 3.40
N ALA A 839 8.93 -21.68 3.01
CA ALA A 839 8.67 -22.93 3.72
C ALA A 839 9.25 -22.91 5.16
N PRO A 840 10.50 -22.47 5.41
CA PRO A 840 11.01 -22.32 6.78
C PRO A 840 10.17 -21.37 7.64
N MET A 841 9.75 -20.22 7.09
CA MET A 841 8.85 -19.31 7.80
C MET A 841 7.51 -19.97 8.13
N ARG A 842 6.86 -20.60 7.13
CA ARG A 842 5.58 -21.28 7.29
C ARG A 842 5.65 -22.38 8.35
N ALA A 843 6.72 -23.17 8.36
CA ALA A 843 6.91 -24.23 9.36
C ALA A 843 7.13 -23.65 10.78
N LEU A 844 7.91 -22.58 10.91
CA LEU A 844 8.10 -21.88 12.19
C LEU A 844 6.79 -21.29 12.73
N GLN A 845 5.97 -20.71 11.86
CA GLN A 845 4.65 -20.18 12.23
C GLN A 845 3.69 -21.30 12.66
N ARG A 846 3.60 -22.39 11.88
CA ARG A 846 2.76 -23.57 12.21
C ARG A 846 3.14 -24.20 13.54
N ALA A 847 4.43 -24.24 13.86
CA ALA A 847 4.95 -24.72 15.14
C ALA A 847 4.78 -23.70 16.29
N GLY A 848 4.21 -22.52 16.03
CA GLY A 848 3.98 -21.48 17.03
C GLY A 848 5.28 -20.89 17.62
N ARG A 849 6.38 -20.90 16.85
CA ARG A 849 7.70 -20.41 17.29
C ARG A 849 7.88 -18.91 17.05
N VAL A 850 7.21 -18.36 16.03
CA VAL A 850 7.38 -16.96 15.59
C VAL A 850 6.05 -16.33 15.21
N GLN A 851 5.99 -15.00 15.33
CA GLN A 851 5.00 -14.15 14.65
C GLN A 851 5.64 -13.68 13.33
N GLY A 852 5.49 -14.48 12.29
CA GLY A 852 6.17 -14.28 11.02
C GLY A 852 5.29 -13.71 9.92
N TRP A 853 5.85 -12.95 8.98
CA TRP A 853 5.14 -12.56 7.75
C TRP A 853 6.08 -12.54 6.54
N GLU A 854 5.54 -12.94 5.39
CA GLU A 854 6.17 -12.77 4.09
C GLU A 854 5.70 -11.45 3.44
N THR A 855 6.63 -10.70 2.85
CA THR A 855 6.31 -9.54 2.02
C THR A 855 7.25 -9.44 0.81
N MET A 856 6.71 -8.97 -0.31
CA MET A 856 7.51 -8.55 -1.48
C MET A 856 7.64 -7.02 -1.56
N ARG A 857 7.01 -6.29 -0.63
CA ARG A 857 7.07 -4.84 -0.52
C ARG A 857 8.27 -4.46 0.33
N ILE A 858 9.09 -3.55 -0.19
CA ILE A 858 10.15 -2.91 0.58
C ILE A 858 9.51 -1.82 1.45
N PHE A 859 9.49 -2.04 2.76
CA PHE A 859 8.91 -1.10 3.71
C PHE A 859 9.76 0.17 3.82
N GLU A 860 9.10 1.33 3.82
CA GLU A 860 9.73 2.60 4.18
C GLU A 860 10.02 2.64 5.70
N PRO A 861 10.88 3.56 6.17
CA PRO A 861 11.28 3.60 7.58
C PRO A 861 10.11 3.62 8.58
N ALA A 862 9.04 4.37 8.31
CA ALA A 862 7.86 4.44 9.18
C ALA A 862 7.10 3.10 9.23
N GLU A 863 6.97 2.39 8.11
CA GLU A 863 6.37 1.05 8.05
C GLU A 863 7.24 0.01 8.78
N MET A 864 8.57 0.10 8.63
CA MET A 864 9.51 -0.76 9.35
C MET A 864 9.44 -0.53 10.86
N GLU A 865 9.30 0.72 11.30
CA GLU A 865 9.09 1.06 12.72
C GLU A 865 7.72 0.61 13.21
N ARG A 866 6.66 0.71 12.38
CA ARG A 866 5.33 0.15 12.68
C ARG A 866 5.38 -1.36 12.87
N PHE A 867 6.13 -2.09 12.05
CA PHE A 867 6.32 -3.54 12.20
C PHE A 867 7.26 -3.90 13.37
N SER A 868 8.36 -3.15 13.52
CA SER A 868 9.39 -3.33 14.54
C SER A 868 9.80 -4.81 14.73
N PRO A 869 10.32 -5.47 13.68
CA PRO A 869 10.75 -6.86 13.73
C PRO A 869 12.01 -7.06 14.57
N GLU A 870 12.13 -8.21 15.21
CA GLU A 870 13.40 -8.69 15.77
C GLU A 870 14.40 -8.99 14.65
N SER A 871 13.95 -9.57 13.53
CA SER A 871 14.79 -9.79 12.34
C SER A 871 14.07 -9.57 11.02
N ILE A 872 14.81 -9.10 10.01
CA ILE A 872 14.41 -9.11 8.60
C ILE A 872 15.34 -10.03 7.81
N VAL A 873 14.77 -10.96 7.05
CA VAL A 873 15.50 -11.88 6.19
C VAL A 873 15.23 -11.52 4.74
N VAL A 874 16.27 -11.07 4.03
CA VAL A 874 16.15 -10.65 2.62
C VAL A 874 16.90 -11.62 1.72
N GLN A 875 16.23 -12.14 0.69
CA GLN A 875 16.86 -13.01 -0.30
C GLN A 875 17.10 -12.26 -1.60
N ARG A 876 18.35 -12.27 -2.07
CA ARG A 876 18.79 -11.67 -3.37
C ARG A 876 18.35 -10.22 -3.62
N GLN A 877 18.11 -9.44 -2.56
CA GLN A 877 17.75 -8.02 -2.68
C GLN A 877 19.00 -7.15 -2.96
N MET A 878 19.42 -7.10 -4.23
CA MET A 878 20.72 -6.51 -4.66
C MET A 878 20.58 -5.40 -5.71
N GLU A 879 19.37 -4.98 -6.04
CA GLU A 879 19.17 -3.78 -6.84
C GLU A 879 19.51 -2.52 -6.04
N TRP A 880 20.01 -1.47 -6.68
CA TRP A 880 20.39 -0.24 -5.98
C TRP A 880 19.29 0.33 -5.06
N PRO A 881 18.00 0.35 -5.43
CA PRO A 881 16.93 0.81 -4.55
C PRO A 881 16.72 -0.10 -3.34
N GLN A 882 16.90 -1.41 -3.51
CA GLN A 882 16.87 -2.38 -2.40
C GLN A 882 18.05 -2.16 -1.45
N ILE A 883 19.24 -1.93 -2.01
CA ILE A 883 20.45 -1.59 -1.26
C ILE A 883 20.24 -0.28 -0.49
N GLU A 884 19.69 0.76 -1.13
CA GLU A 884 19.37 2.04 -0.48
C GLU A 884 18.35 1.87 0.64
N ALA A 885 17.35 0.99 0.48
CA ALA A 885 16.42 0.66 1.57
C ALA A 885 17.13 -0.05 2.74
N LEU A 886 18.03 -1.01 2.45
CA LEU A 886 18.87 -1.65 3.47
C LEU A 886 19.79 -0.64 4.17
N GLU A 887 20.33 0.36 3.46
CA GLU A 887 21.09 1.45 4.05
C GLU A 887 20.23 2.29 5.01
N ARG A 888 18.98 2.60 4.63
CA ARG A 888 18.02 3.28 5.51
C ARG A 888 17.71 2.44 6.74
N HIS A 889 17.43 1.15 6.59
CA HIS A 889 17.16 0.26 7.73
C HIS A 889 18.37 0.11 8.65
N LYS A 890 19.59 0.03 8.11
CA LYS A 890 20.83 0.02 8.88
C LYS A 890 21.04 1.33 9.65
N ALA A 891 20.67 2.46 9.05
CA ALA A 891 20.85 3.77 9.66
C ALA A 891 19.77 4.14 10.70
N LEU A 892 18.56 3.62 10.56
CA LEU A 892 17.38 4.07 11.32
C LEU A 892 16.80 3.02 12.27
N SER A 893 17.05 1.73 12.07
CA SER A 893 16.43 0.66 12.85
C SER A 893 17.45 -0.27 13.51
N ARG A 894 17.03 -0.90 14.61
CA ARG A 894 17.82 -1.90 15.34
C ARG A 894 17.58 -3.34 14.86
N VAL A 895 16.80 -3.52 13.80
CA VAL A 895 16.45 -4.85 13.26
C VAL A 895 17.71 -5.67 12.93
N PHE A 896 17.68 -6.95 13.27
CA PHE A 896 18.70 -7.89 12.84
C PHE A 896 18.50 -8.23 11.35
N ARG A 897 19.44 -7.83 10.51
CA ARG A 897 19.34 -8.00 9.05
C ARG A 897 20.07 -9.26 8.62
N VAL A 898 19.37 -10.18 7.98
CA VAL A 898 19.91 -11.42 7.45
C VAL A 898 19.83 -11.39 5.94
N PHE A 899 20.96 -11.61 5.27
CA PHE A 899 21.01 -11.77 3.82
C PHE A 899 21.04 -13.26 3.48
N GLU A 900 20.18 -13.71 2.58
CA GLU A 900 20.01 -15.12 2.22
C GLU A 900 20.42 -15.36 0.76
N ILE A 901 21.20 -16.42 0.51
CA ILE A 901 21.63 -16.83 -0.83
C ILE A 901 21.78 -18.35 -0.96
N ASP A 902 21.25 -18.93 -2.04
CA ASP A 902 21.26 -20.38 -2.31
C ASP A 902 22.25 -20.80 -3.41
N ASP A 903 22.73 -19.86 -4.23
CA ASP A 903 23.53 -20.12 -5.44
C ASP A 903 24.76 -19.22 -5.56
N LEU A 904 25.78 -19.71 -6.28
CA LEU A 904 27.00 -18.96 -6.59
C LEU A 904 26.78 -17.96 -7.75
N ILE A 905 25.93 -16.96 -7.53
CA ILE A 905 25.50 -15.98 -8.55
C ILE A 905 26.63 -15.11 -9.11
N THR A 906 27.76 -15.03 -8.42
CA THR A 906 28.95 -14.27 -8.83
C THR A 906 29.80 -15.01 -9.86
N ASN A 907 29.56 -16.31 -10.06
CA ASN A 907 30.33 -17.14 -10.99
C ASN A 907 29.41 -18.14 -11.72
N LEU A 908 28.57 -17.63 -12.61
CA LEU A 908 27.69 -18.47 -13.43
C LEU A 908 28.44 -19.20 -14.56
N PRO A 909 28.09 -20.49 -14.83
CA PRO A 909 28.60 -21.22 -15.98
C PRO A 909 28.33 -20.49 -17.29
N VAL A 910 29.24 -20.64 -18.28
CA VAL A 910 29.12 -19.97 -19.58
C VAL A 910 27.82 -20.30 -20.29
N LYS A 911 27.34 -21.54 -20.18
CA LYS A 911 26.11 -22.04 -20.80
C LYS A 911 24.83 -21.74 -19.99
N SER A 912 24.93 -21.09 -18.83
CA SER A 912 23.74 -20.77 -18.03
C SER A 912 22.86 -19.75 -18.76
N LEU A 913 21.60 -20.11 -18.97
CA LEU A 913 20.59 -19.21 -19.57
C LEU A 913 20.38 -17.94 -18.73
N HIS A 914 20.66 -17.99 -17.42
CA HIS A 914 20.56 -16.83 -16.54
C HIS A 914 21.69 -15.82 -16.72
N LYS A 915 22.81 -16.20 -17.36
CA LYS A 915 23.99 -15.33 -17.50
C LYS A 915 23.71 -14.05 -18.30
N ALA A 916 22.80 -14.11 -19.26
CA ALA A 916 22.39 -12.93 -20.04
C ALA A 916 21.58 -11.91 -19.23
N HIS A 917 20.95 -12.34 -18.14
CA HIS A 917 20.05 -11.52 -17.32
C HIS A 917 20.71 -10.99 -16.04
N ILE A 918 21.91 -11.47 -15.69
CA ILE A 918 22.65 -10.99 -14.51
C ILE A 918 23.42 -9.69 -14.81
N HIS A 919 23.36 -8.75 -13.88
CA HIS A 919 24.12 -7.51 -13.94
C HIS A 919 25.64 -7.76 -13.99
N LYS A 920 26.34 -7.05 -14.88
CA LYS A 920 27.81 -7.13 -14.98
C LYS A 920 28.52 -6.79 -13.67
N ASP A 921 27.91 -5.96 -12.83
CA ASP A 921 28.42 -5.53 -11.53
C ASP A 921 27.81 -6.30 -10.34
N ILE A 922 27.23 -7.49 -10.57
CA ILE A 922 26.53 -8.28 -9.53
C ILE A 922 27.38 -8.53 -8.29
N ALA A 923 28.68 -8.80 -8.44
CA ALA A 923 29.57 -9.03 -7.30
C ALA A 923 29.74 -7.78 -6.42
N LYS A 924 29.72 -6.58 -7.02
CA LYS A 924 29.77 -5.31 -6.29
C LYS A 924 28.46 -5.08 -5.52
N ARG A 925 27.33 -5.35 -6.17
CA ARG A 925 25.99 -5.22 -5.58
C ARG A 925 25.79 -6.19 -4.42
N PHE A 926 26.12 -7.47 -4.63
CA PHE A 926 26.08 -8.50 -3.59
C PHE A 926 26.95 -8.13 -2.38
N ARG A 927 28.21 -7.71 -2.60
CA ARG A 927 29.09 -7.25 -1.51
C ARG A 927 28.48 -6.10 -0.71
N LYS A 928 27.88 -5.13 -1.40
CA LYS A 928 27.25 -3.99 -0.75
C LYS A 928 26.02 -4.45 0.05
N ALA A 929 25.14 -5.25 -0.52
CA ALA A 929 23.93 -5.73 0.14
C ALA A 929 24.25 -6.63 1.36
N ALA A 930 25.12 -7.63 1.19
CA ALA A 930 25.54 -8.53 2.26
C ALA A 930 26.27 -7.77 3.40
N GLY A 931 27.12 -6.79 3.07
CA GLY A 931 27.81 -5.96 4.07
C GLY A 931 26.92 -4.94 4.81
N LEU A 932 25.67 -4.74 4.36
CA LEU A 932 24.66 -4.00 5.11
C LEU A 932 23.92 -4.89 6.12
N CYS A 933 24.02 -6.21 5.98
CA CYS A 933 23.39 -7.19 6.84
C CYS A 933 24.32 -7.63 7.98
N ASN A 934 23.72 -8.05 9.08
CA ASN A 934 24.43 -8.58 10.24
C ASN A 934 24.97 -9.99 9.98
N ARG A 935 24.23 -10.79 9.19
CA ARG A 935 24.56 -12.18 8.88
C ARG A 935 24.27 -12.51 7.42
N LEU A 936 25.15 -13.28 6.80
CA LEU A 936 24.93 -13.96 5.52
C LEU A 936 24.62 -15.43 5.78
N VAL A 937 23.45 -15.89 5.37
CA VAL A 937 23.04 -17.29 5.45
C VAL A 937 23.18 -17.93 4.06
N VAL A 938 23.85 -19.08 4.02
CA VAL A 938 24.11 -19.86 2.80
C VAL A 938 23.71 -21.31 2.97
N ALA A 939 23.44 -22.02 1.88
CA ALA A 939 23.00 -23.42 1.93
C ALA A 939 24.13 -24.44 2.12
N THR A 940 25.39 -24.11 1.79
CA THR A 940 26.48 -25.08 1.71
C THR A 940 27.84 -24.50 2.12
N GLU A 941 28.79 -25.38 2.48
CA GLU A 941 30.17 -25.00 2.81
C GLU A 941 30.91 -24.32 1.64
N PRO A 942 30.83 -24.77 0.37
CA PRO A 942 31.49 -24.08 -0.73
C PRO A 942 30.95 -22.67 -0.97
N LEU A 943 29.66 -22.42 -0.72
CA LEU A 943 29.12 -21.05 -0.74
C LEU A 943 29.68 -20.20 0.40
N ALA A 944 29.81 -20.77 1.61
CA ALA A 944 30.37 -20.06 2.75
C ALA A 944 31.83 -19.66 2.50
N GLU A 945 32.63 -20.55 1.91
CA GLU A 945 34.00 -20.26 1.50
C GLU A 945 34.04 -19.20 0.41
N ALA A 946 33.23 -19.34 -0.65
CA ALA A 946 33.21 -18.42 -1.78
C ALA A 946 32.79 -16.99 -1.39
N TYR A 947 31.92 -16.86 -0.38
CA TYR A 947 31.43 -15.57 0.13
C TYR A 947 32.06 -15.13 1.45
N ARG A 948 33.13 -15.79 1.87
CA ARG A 948 33.94 -15.36 3.02
C ARG A 948 34.39 -13.90 2.85
N GLY A 949 34.13 -13.08 3.86
CA GLY A 949 34.49 -11.65 3.86
C GLY A 949 33.51 -10.71 3.17
N PHE A 950 32.34 -11.19 2.71
CA PHE A 950 31.25 -10.33 2.21
C PHE A 950 30.31 -9.87 3.34
N SER A 951 30.32 -10.55 4.48
CA SER A 951 29.62 -10.20 5.71
C SER A 951 30.50 -10.56 6.92
N ASP A 952 30.24 -9.93 8.07
CA ASP A 952 30.98 -10.17 9.31
C ASP A 952 30.69 -11.57 9.89
N GLU A 953 29.50 -12.10 9.62
CA GLU A 953 29.06 -13.44 10.05
C GLU A 953 28.50 -14.21 8.85
N VAL A 954 29.07 -15.38 8.55
CA VAL A 954 28.55 -16.31 7.52
C VAL A 954 28.10 -17.59 8.22
N ARG A 955 26.82 -17.97 8.03
CA ARG A 955 26.23 -19.16 8.64
C ARG A 955 25.72 -20.11 7.57
N ILE A 956 26.08 -21.39 7.72
CA ILE A 956 25.59 -22.45 6.85
C ILE A 956 24.29 -22.99 7.44
N GLN A 957 23.22 -22.90 6.67
CA GLN A 957 21.93 -23.50 6.99
C GLN A 957 21.51 -24.33 5.78
N PRO A 958 21.63 -25.67 5.79
CA PRO A 958 21.30 -26.47 4.62
C PRO A 958 19.80 -26.53 4.32
N ASN A 959 19.44 -26.82 3.06
CA ASN A 959 18.05 -26.99 2.64
C ASN A 959 17.39 -28.19 3.33
N CYS A 960 16.10 -28.06 3.61
CA CYS A 960 15.24 -29.10 4.16
C CYS A 960 13.94 -29.13 3.36
N ILE A 961 13.14 -30.19 3.53
CA ILE A 961 11.82 -30.32 2.90
C ILE A 961 10.72 -30.34 3.97
N GLU A 962 9.56 -29.78 3.64
CA GLU A 962 8.42 -29.69 4.57
C GLU A 962 7.58 -30.97 4.54
N ASP A 963 7.41 -31.63 5.68
CA ASP A 963 6.64 -32.87 5.78
C ASP A 963 5.17 -32.65 5.42
N ALA A 964 4.61 -31.49 5.79
CA ALA A 964 3.22 -31.14 5.49
C ALA A 964 2.86 -31.14 3.98
N ILE A 965 3.85 -30.93 3.11
CA ILE A 965 3.67 -30.94 1.64
C ILE A 965 4.10 -32.28 1.04
N TRP A 966 5.25 -32.81 1.47
CA TRP A 966 5.88 -33.96 0.84
C TRP A 966 5.53 -35.29 1.49
N GLY A 967 5.30 -35.30 2.80
CA GLY A 967 5.25 -36.51 3.63
C GLY A 967 4.12 -37.48 3.27
N GLY A 968 2.99 -36.95 2.81
CA GLY A 968 1.81 -37.74 2.40
C GLY A 968 1.86 -38.29 0.96
N LEU A 969 2.85 -37.89 0.16
CA LEU A 969 2.95 -38.32 -1.23
C LEU A 969 3.50 -39.75 -1.31
N SER A 970 2.88 -40.57 -2.15
CA SER A 970 3.28 -41.97 -2.36
C SER A 970 3.14 -42.34 -3.84
N PRO A 971 4.25 -42.26 -4.61
CA PRO A 971 4.29 -42.71 -6.00
C PRO A 971 3.93 -44.19 -6.13
N ARG A 972 3.46 -44.58 -7.31
CA ARG A 972 3.22 -46.00 -7.61
C ARG A 972 4.50 -46.62 -8.14
N ARG A 973 4.81 -47.83 -7.66
CA ARG A 973 5.83 -48.69 -8.28
C ARG A 973 5.17 -49.49 -9.38
N ARG A 974 5.55 -49.26 -10.64
CA ARG A 974 4.93 -49.93 -11.78
C ARG A 974 5.68 -51.23 -12.08
N GLY A 975 4.95 -52.32 -12.26
CA GLY A 975 5.50 -53.61 -12.71
C GLY A 975 5.71 -53.71 -14.22
N ASP A 976 5.98 -52.58 -14.88
CA ASP A 976 6.05 -52.51 -16.35
C ASP A 976 7.28 -53.28 -16.88
N SER A 977 7.23 -53.76 -18.13
CA SER A 977 8.32 -54.55 -18.71
C SER A 977 9.64 -53.76 -18.83
N LYS A 978 9.57 -52.44 -19.10
CA LYS A 978 10.73 -51.52 -19.07
C LYS A 978 10.65 -50.62 -17.83
N PRO A 979 11.76 -50.41 -17.11
CA PRO A 979 11.77 -49.54 -15.95
C PRO A 979 11.67 -48.07 -16.38
N ARG A 980 10.99 -47.26 -15.58
CA ARG A 980 10.84 -45.82 -15.77
C ARG A 980 12.01 -45.10 -15.11
N VAL A 981 12.89 -44.54 -15.94
CA VAL A 981 14.07 -43.80 -15.48
C VAL A 981 13.84 -42.33 -15.79
N GLY A 982 14.01 -41.45 -14.80
CA GLY A 982 13.63 -40.05 -14.99
C GLY A 982 14.55 -39.01 -14.39
N TRP A 983 14.41 -37.81 -14.93
CA TRP A 983 15.04 -36.60 -14.46
C TRP A 983 13.98 -35.49 -14.30
N ALA A 984 14.16 -34.66 -13.29
CA ALA A 984 13.34 -33.49 -13.02
C ALA A 984 14.23 -32.30 -12.67
N GLY A 985 13.89 -31.13 -13.19
CA GLY A 985 14.62 -29.90 -12.87
C GLY A 985 14.22 -28.71 -13.72
N GLY A 986 14.70 -27.52 -13.32
CA GLY A 986 14.41 -26.27 -13.99
C GLY A 986 15.21 -26.05 -15.29
N ILE A 987 14.90 -24.95 -15.98
CA ILE A 987 15.50 -24.58 -17.28
C ILE A 987 17.01 -24.28 -17.23
N GLY A 988 17.59 -24.06 -16.04
CA GLY A 988 19.02 -23.76 -15.86
C GLY A 988 19.99 -24.94 -16.02
N HIS A 989 19.50 -26.15 -16.34
CA HIS A 989 20.26 -27.40 -16.28
C HIS A 989 20.68 -27.97 -17.65
N THR A 990 20.68 -27.19 -18.73
CA THR A 990 21.02 -27.69 -20.07
C THR A 990 22.40 -28.36 -20.11
N GLY A 991 23.43 -27.74 -19.53
CA GLY A 991 24.78 -28.33 -19.47
C GLY A 991 24.84 -29.63 -18.68
N ASP A 992 24.06 -29.73 -17.60
CA ASP A 992 23.97 -30.93 -16.77
C ASP A 992 23.32 -32.11 -17.53
N LEU A 993 22.34 -31.83 -18.39
CA LEU A 993 21.67 -32.84 -19.21
C LEU A 993 22.48 -33.26 -20.44
N GLU A 994 23.26 -32.35 -21.02
CA GLU A 994 24.22 -32.67 -22.10
C GLU A 994 25.23 -33.73 -21.65
N LEU A 995 25.63 -33.71 -20.36
CA LEU A 995 26.55 -34.69 -19.77
C LEU A 995 26.07 -36.14 -19.87
N VAL A 996 24.76 -36.34 -19.81
CA VAL A 996 24.12 -37.67 -19.88
C VAL A 996 23.43 -37.93 -21.22
N ALA A 997 23.62 -37.09 -22.23
CA ALA A 997 22.89 -37.21 -23.50
C ALA A 997 23.14 -38.53 -24.22
N ASP A 998 24.40 -38.96 -24.29
CA ASP A 998 24.77 -40.26 -24.87
C ASP A 998 24.23 -41.43 -24.02
N VAL A 999 24.14 -41.26 -22.69
CA VAL A 999 23.57 -42.28 -21.79
C VAL A 999 22.07 -42.45 -22.06
N VAL A 1000 21.35 -41.34 -22.20
CA VAL A 1000 19.91 -41.34 -22.53
C VAL A 1000 19.66 -42.01 -23.87
N ARG A 1001 20.44 -41.65 -24.90
CA ARG A 1001 20.34 -42.24 -26.23
C ARG A 1001 20.55 -43.76 -26.18
N ASP A 1002 21.62 -44.22 -25.56
CA ASP A 1002 22.03 -45.61 -25.66
C ASP A 1002 21.17 -46.54 -24.79
N LEU A 1003 20.57 -46.04 -23.70
CA LEU A 1003 19.62 -46.78 -22.87
C LEU A 1003 18.16 -46.67 -23.35
N SER A 1004 17.85 -45.88 -24.37
CA SER A 1004 16.47 -45.64 -24.85
C SER A 1004 15.71 -46.91 -25.26
N SER A 1005 16.43 -47.98 -25.64
CA SER A 1005 15.82 -49.28 -25.94
C SER A 1005 15.57 -50.15 -24.70
N GLU A 1006 16.27 -49.88 -23.60
CA GLU A 1006 16.24 -50.67 -22.35
C GLU A 1006 15.27 -50.07 -21.31
N VAL A 1007 15.12 -48.74 -21.29
CA VAL A 1007 14.34 -48.01 -20.26
C VAL A 1007 13.27 -47.11 -20.88
N HIS A 1008 12.33 -46.67 -20.06
CA HIS A 1008 11.36 -45.62 -20.40
C HIS A 1008 11.83 -44.31 -19.77
N TRP A 1009 12.33 -43.38 -20.60
CA TRP A 1009 12.79 -42.08 -20.16
C TRP A 1009 11.63 -41.11 -19.89
N VAL A 1010 11.63 -40.55 -18.68
CA VAL A 1010 10.64 -39.58 -18.21
C VAL A 1010 11.35 -38.28 -17.81
N PHE A 1011 11.08 -37.19 -18.51
CA PHE A 1011 11.66 -35.88 -18.22
C PHE A 1011 10.60 -34.90 -17.73
N PHE A 1012 10.92 -34.14 -16.68
CA PHE A 1012 10.02 -33.14 -16.10
C PHE A 1012 10.70 -31.79 -15.94
N GLY A 1013 10.09 -30.74 -16.51
CA GLY A 1013 10.56 -29.35 -16.49
C GLY A 1013 11.36 -28.97 -17.74
N LEU A 1014 12.53 -29.56 -17.95
CA LEU A 1014 13.40 -29.31 -19.10
C LEU A 1014 13.69 -30.61 -19.88
N CYS A 1015 13.64 -30.54 -21.21
CA CYS A 1015 14.12 -31.60 -22.09
C CYS A 1015 14.79 -30.96 -23.33
N PRO A 1016 16.13 -30.94 -23.40
CA PRO A 1016 16.89 -30.43 -24.54
C PRO A 1016 16.49 -31.12 -25.84
N ASP A 1017 16.50 -30.39 -26.96
CA ASP A 1017 16.07 -30.91 -28.27
C ASP A 1017 16.83 -32.16 -28.70
N ALA A 1018 18.11 -32.26 -28.34
CA ALA A 1018 18.93 -33.44 -28.60
C ALA A 1018 18.44 -34.72 -27.89
N LEU A 1019 17.71 -34.59 -26.78
CA LEU A 1019 17.18 -35.72 -26.00
C LEU A 1019 15.77 -36.12 -26.41
N LYS A 1020 14.97 -35.18 -26.93
CA LYS A 1020 13.55 -35.40 -27.31
C LYS A 1020 13.31 -36.68 -28.12
N PRO A 1021 14.14 -37.06 -29.13
CA PRO A 1021 13.92 -38.30 -29.89
C PRO A 1021 14.00 -39.59 -29.06
N TYR A 1022 14.64 -39.55 -27.90
CA TYR A 1022 14.90 -40.71 -27.03
C TYR A 1022 14.03 -40.75 -25.78
N VAL A 1023 13.29 -39.66 -25.51
CA VAL A 1023 12.43 -39.49 -24.34
C VAL A 1023 11.00 -39.85 -24.70
N GLN A 1024 10.42 -40.81 -23.98
CA GLN A 1024 9.05 -41.28 -24.24
C GLN A 1024 8.00 -40.40 -23.54
N GLU A 1025 8.34 -39.80 -22.41
CA GLU A 1025 7.42 -38.99 -21.63
C GLU A 1025 8.09 -37.69 -21.20
N PHE A 1026 7.53 -36.56 -21.65
CA PHE A 1026 7.97 -35.23 -21.25
C PHE A 1026 6.81 -34.48 -20.59
N HIS A 1027 7.07 -33.95 -19.40
CA HIS A 1027 6.16 -33.07 -18.68
C HIS A 1027 6.76 -31.67 -18.62
N PRO A 1028 6.04 -30.63 -19.06
CA PRO A 1028 6.48 -29.26 -18.85
C PRO A 1028 6.45 -28.92 -17.35
N GLY A 1029 7.13 -27.83 -16.97
CA GLY A 1029 7.05 -27.29 -15.61
C GLY A 1029 5.60 -26.98 -15.21
N VAL A 1030 5.28 -27.18 -13.93
CA VAL A 1030 3.97 -26.86 -13.33
C VAL A 1030 4.15 -25.77 -12.27
N PRO A 1031 3.08 -25.04 -11.89
CA PRO A 1031 3.13 -24.14 -10.75
C PRO A 1031 3.66 -24.86 -9.50
N LEU A 1032 4.49 -24.17 -8.71
CA LEU A 1032 5.24 -24.77 -7.60
C LEU A 1032 4.34 -25.52 -6.60
N ALA A 1033 3.13 -25.01 -6.29
CA ALA A 1033 2.18 -25.69 -5.40
C ALA A 1033 1.77 -27.10 -5.89
N GLN A 1034 1.85 -27.36 -7.20
CA GLN A 1034 1.53 -28.66 -7.81
C GLN A 1034 2.78 -29.50 -8.03
N TYR A 1035 3.98 -28.92 -7.93
CA TYR A 1035 5.24 -29.58 -8.26
C TYR A 1035 5.48 -30.87 -7.47
N PRO A 1036 5.30 -30.93 -6.12
CA PRO A 1036 5.51 -32.15 -5.35
C PRO A 1036 4.60 -33.30 -5.82
N ALA A 1037 3.30 -33.03 -5.94
CA ALA A 1037 2.33 -34.02 -6.40
C ALA A 1037 2.60 -34.45 -7.86
N LYS A 1038 2.99 -33.52 -8.72
CA LYS A 1038 3.33 -33.82 -10.11
C LYS A 1038 4.58 -34.70 -10.19
N LEU A 1039 5.61 -34.41 -9.39
CA LEU A 1039 6.82 -35.22 -9.32
C LEU A 1039 6.51 -36.64 -8.79
N ALA A 1040 5.64 -36.74 -7.80
CA ALA A 1040 5.15 -38.01 -7.29
C ALA A 1040 4.37 -38.81 -8.36
N SER A 1041 3.62 -38.15 -9.24
CA SER A 1041 2.84 -38.81 -10.30
C SER A 1041 3.68 -39.39 -11.44
N LEU A 1042 4.99 -39.10 -11.49
CA LEU A 1042 5.86 -39.63 -12.53
C LEU A 1042 6.09 -41.14 -12.39
N ASP A 1043 5.86 -41.70 -11.20
CA ASP A 1043 6.00 -43.14 -10.91
C ASP A 1043 7.35 -43.68 -11.40
N LEU A 1044 8.46 -43.06 -10.98
CA LEU A 1044 9.81 -43.45 -11.41
C LEU A 1044 10.28 -44.71 -10.67
N ASP A 1045 10.89 -45.63 -11.41
CA ASP A 1045 11.62 -46.78 -10.83
C ASP A 1045 13.06 -46.39 -10.45
N LEU A 1046 13.64 -45.41 -11.15
CA LEU A 1046 14.95 -44.85 -10.87
C LEU A 1046 14.97 -43.36 -11.25
N ALA A 1047 15.52 -42.52 -10.38
CA ALA A 1047 15.83 -41.13 -10.70
C ALA A 1047 17.32 -40.94 -10.99
N ILE A 1048 17.65 -40.05 -11.92
CA ILE A 1048 19.03 -39.61 -12.16
C ILE A 1048 19.20 -38.14 -11.73
N ALA A 1049 20.36 -37.81 -11.15
CA ALA A 1049 20.71 -36.44 -10.78
C ALA A 1049 22.12 -36.07 -11.27
N PRO A 1050 22.28 -35.79 -12.58
CA PRO A 1050 23.55 -35.35 -13.13
C PRO A 1050 23.82 -33.88 -12.80
N LEU A 1051 25.09 -33.55 -12.55
CA LEU A 1051 25.64 -32.20 -12.44
C LEU A 1051 27.02 -32.16 -13.08
N GLU A 1052 27.26 -31.19 -13.97
CA GLU A 1052 28.59 -30.93 -14.53
C GLU A 1052 29.58 -30.50 -13.43
N ASP A 1053 30.85 -30.87 -13.56
CA ASP A 1053 31.91 -30.45 -12.65
C ASP A 1053 32.33 -29.00 -12.93
N ASN A 1054 31.77 -28.06 -12.17
CA ASN A 1054 32.10 -26.64 -12.21
C ASN A 1054 31.83 -25.98 -10.84
N PRO A 1055 32.43 -24.81 -10.53
CA PRO A 1055 32.30 -24.17 -9.21
C PRO A 1055 30.86 -23.83 -8.81
N PHE A 1056 29.98 -23.56 -9.78
CA PHE A 1056 28.58 -23.25 -9.52
C PHE A 1056 27.82 -24.50 -9.04
N ASN A 1057 28.01 -25.63 -9.71
CA ASN A 1057 27.40 -26.90 -9.35
C ASN A 1057 28.00 -27.50 -8.08
N GLU A 1058 29.29 -27.30 -7.83
CA GLU A 1058 29.94 -27.70 -6.58
C GLU A 1058 29.33 -26.96 -5.37
N ALA A 1059 28.88 -25.72 -5.57
CA ALA A 1059 28.25 -24.91 -4.54
C ALA A 1059 26.74 -25.19 -4.34
N LYS A 1060 26.08 -25.96 -5.23
CA LYS A 1060 24.64 -26.25 -5.14
C LYS A 1060 24.28 -27.02 -3.87
N SER A 1061 23.01 -26.95 -3.50
CA SER A 1061 22.46 -27.75 -2.41
C SER A 1061 22.10 -29.18 -2.83
N HIS A 1062 21.90 -30.04 -1.83
CA HIS A 1062 21.50 -31.44 -1.97
C HIS A 1062 19.98 -31.62 -2.22
N LEU A 1063 19.25 -30.54 -2.50
CA LEU A 1063 17.79 -30.49 -2.59
C LEU A 1063 17.20 -31.56 -3.52
N ARG A 1064 17.85 -31.83 -4.66
CA ARG A 1064 17.39 -32.84 -5.63
C ARG A 1064 17.32 -34.24 -5.02
N LEU A 1065 18.27 -34.60 -4.14
CA LEU A 1065 18.24 -35.89 -3.43
C LEU A 1065 17.13 -35.94 -2.39
N LEU A 1066 16.78 -34.80 -1.78
CA LEU A 1066 15.68 -34.74 -0.82
C LEU A 1066 14.33 -34.96 -1.50
N GLU A 1067 14.08 -34.26 -2.62
CA GLU A 1067 12.82 -34.37 -3.39
C GLU A 1067 12.60 -35.80 -3.92
N TYR A 1068 13.64 -36.44 -4.45
CA TYR A 1068 13.54 -37.83 -4.89
C TYR A 1068 13.45 -38.80 -3.71
N GLY A 1069 14.25 -38.56 -2.68
CA GLY A 1069 14.32 -39.41 -1.50
C GLY A 1069 12.99 -39.47 -0.75
N ILE A 1070 12.34 -38.34 -0.49
CA ILE A 1070 11.05 -38.34 0.24
C ILE A 1070 9.94 -39.09 -0.49
N LEU A 1071 10.01 -39.13 -1.83
CA LEU A 1071 9.11 -39.89 -2.68
C LEU A 1071 9.48 -41.39 -2.78
N GLY A 1072 10.63 -41.79 -2.23
CA GLY A 1072 11.13 -43.15 -2.27
C GLY A 1072 11.68 -43.55 -3.64
N TYR A 1073 12.12 -42.58 -4.45
CA TYR A 1073 12.82 -42.86 -5.69
C TYR A 1073 14.29 -43.14 -5.40
N PRO A 1074 14.83 -44.31 -5.79
CA PRO A 1074 16.27 -44.55 -5.74
C PRO A 1074 17.00 -43.64 -6.73
N VAL A 1075 18.24 -43.25 -6.41
CA VAL A 1075 18.97 -42.21 -7.17
C VAL A 1075 20.36 -42.66 -7.60
N VAL A 1076 20.67 -42.49 -8.89
CA VAL A 1076 22.06 -42.45 -9.41
C VAL A 1076 22.44 -40.99 -9.68
N CYS A 1077 23.54 -40.51 -9.12
CA CYS A 1077 23.92 -39.09 -9.19
C CYS A 1077 25.40 -38.89 -9.49
N SER A 1078 25.77 -37.68 -9.94
CA SER A 1078 27.16 -37.29 -10.10
C SER A 1078 27.91 -37.33 -8.76
N ASP A 1079 29.17 -37.73 -8.76
CA ASP A 1079 30.05 -37.60 -7.58
C ASP A 1079 30.58 -36.17 -7.47
N ILE A 1080 29.81 -35.30 -6.83
CA ILE A 1080 30.09 -33.87 -6.62
C ILE A 1080 29.61 -33.44 -5.24
N PHE A 1081 30.21 -32.38 -4.65
CA PHE A 1081 29.99 -31.94 -3.28
C PHE A 1081 28.52 -31.99 -2.78
N PRO A 1082 27.51 -31.45 -3.49
CA PRO A 1082 26.11 -31.49 -3.04
C PRO A 1082 25.60 -32.91 -2.74
N TYR A 1083 26.16 -33.93 -3.36
CA TYR A 1083 25.73 -35.32 -3.24
C TYR A 1083 26.69 -36.17 -2.40
N GLN A 1084 27.78 -35.59 -1.89
CA GLN A 1084 28.84 -36.33 -1.21
C GLN A 1084 28.60 -36.68 0.27
N GLY A 1085 27.41 -36.38 0.81
CA GLY A 1085 27.02 -36.76 2.17
C GLY A 1085 26.72 -38.26 2.36
N ASP A 1086 26.22 -38.62 3.54
CA ASP A 1086 25.87 -40.01 3.91
C ASP A 1086 24.55 -40.49 3.26
N TYR A 1087 24.18 -39.96 2.11
CA TYR A 1087 22.98 -40.36 1.39
C TYR A 1087 23.13 -41.80 0.85
N PRO A 1088 22.11 -42.67 1.05
CA PRO A 1088 22.10 -44.01 0.48
C PRO A 1088 21.77 -43.95 -1.03
N VAL A 1089 22.72 -43.46 -1.84
CA VAL A 1089 22.60 -43.26 -3.29
C VAL A 1089 23.83 -43.79 -4.02
N TRP A 1090 23.71 -44.04 -5.33
CA TRP A 1090 24.84 -44.42 -6.16
C TRP A 1090 25.48 -43.20 -6.80
N ARG A 1091 26.64 -42.81 -6.28
CA ARG A 1091 27.49 -41.75 -6.86
C ARG A 1091 28.36 -42.31 -7.97
N VAL A 1092 28.42 -41.61 -9.10
CA VAL A 1092 29.26 -42.00 -10.24
C VAL A 1092 30.12 -40.84 -10.71
N ALA A 1093 31.36 -41.15 -11.12
CA ALA A 1093 32.17 -40.18 -11.83
C ALA A 1093 31.46 -39.78 -13.14
N ASN A 1094 31.61 -38.52 -13.53
CA ASN A 1094 31.01 -37.93 -14.74
C ASN A 1094 31.63 -38.45 -16.05
N ARG A 1095 31.63 -39.77 -16.24
CA ARG A 1095 32.08 -40.47 -17.44
C ARG A 1095 30.97 -41.38 -17.92
N TYR A 1096 30.66 -41.32 -19.22
CA TYR A 1096 29.61 -42.12 -19.87
C TYR A 1096 29.58 -43.59 -19.41
N ARG A 1097 30.77 -44.24 -19.36
CA ARG A 1097 30.88 -45.67 -18.98
C ARG A 1097 30.40 -45.97 -17.57
N ASP A 1098 30.60 -45.04 -16.63
CA ASP A 1098 30.29 -45.27 -15.20
C ASP A 1098 28.78 -45.08 -14.98
N TRP A 1099 28.16 -44.11 -15.64
CA TRP A 1099 26.70 -43.94 -15.68
C TRP A 1099 25.99 -45.16 -16.27
N ILE A 1100 26.38 -45.60 -17.47
CA ILE A 1100 25.80 -46.78 -18.13
C ILE A 1100 25.93 -48.03 -17.28
N LYS A 1101 27.14 -48.30 -16.77
CA LYS A 1101 27.42 -49.48 -15.95
C LYS A 1101 26.52 -49.49 -14.71
N THR A 1102 26.51 -48.40 -13.97
CA THR A 1102 25.76 -48.31 -12.71
C THR A 1102 24.26 -48.41 -12.95
N ILE A 1103 23.71 -47.70 -13.94
CA ILE A 1103 22.27 -47.77 -14.26
C ILE A 1103 21.85 -49.20 -14.62
N ARG A 1104 22.63 -49.90 -15.46
CA ARG A 1104 22.33 -51.31 -15.81
C ARG A 1104 22.43 -52.24 -14.61
N GLU A 1105 23.44 -52.07 -13.76
CA GLU A 1105 23.64 -52.89 -12.55
C GLU A 1105 22.48 -52.73 -11.57
N VAL A 1106 22.04 -51.50 -11.29
CA VAL A 1106 20.95 -51.27 -10.32
C VAL A 1106 19.58 -51.65 -10.88
N LEU A 1107 19.37 -51.57 -12.19
CA LEU A 1107 18.12 -51.99 -12.83
C LEU A 1107 18.00 -53.51 -13.00
N ALA A 1108 19.09 -54.27 -12.81
CA ALA A 1108 19.10 -55.72 -12.92
C ALA A 1108 18.27 -56.40 -11.82
N ASP A 1109 18.17 -55.78 -10.64
CA ASP A 1109 17.34 -56.23 -9.52
C ASP A 1109 16.44 -55.08 -9.03
N ARG A 1110 15.21 -55.05 -9.55
CA ARG A 1110 14.24 -53.99 -9.26
C ARG A 1110 13.69 -54.04 -7.83
N GLU A 1111 13.71 -55.20 -7.17
CA GLU A 1111 13.22 -55.33 -5.79
C GLU A 1111 14.23 -54.74 -4.82
N THR A 1112 15.52 -55.03 -5.03
CA THR A 1112 16.62 -54.40 -4.29
C THR A 1112 16.67 -52.89 -4.56
N LEU A 1113 16.47 -52.47 -5.81
CA LEU A 1113 16.41 -51.05 -6.18
C LEU A 1113 15.26 -50.31 -5.47
N ALA A 1114 14.07 -50.90 -5.45
CA ALA A 1114 12.92 -50.34 -4.75
C ALA A 1114 13.16 -50.22 -3.23
N SER A 1115 13.80 -51.24 -2.64
CA SER A 1115 14.19 -51.25 -1.22
C SER A 1115 15.21 -50.14 -0.92
N ALA A 1116 16.16 -49.87 -1.83
CA ALA A 1116 17.09 -48.76 -1.68
C ALA A 1116 16.38 -47.40 -1.70
N GLY A 1117 15.34 -47.25 -2.52
CA GLY A 1117 14.47 -46.07 -2.51
C GLY A 1117 13.76 -45.87 -1.16
N ASP A 1118 13.26 -46.95 -0.54
CA ASP A 1118 12.67 -46.89 0.81
C ASP A 1118 13.68 -46.46 1.87
N VAL A 1119 14.90 -46.99 1.82
CA VAL A 1119 15.99 -46.61 2.74
C VAL A 1119 16.34 -45.12 2.58
N LEU A 1120 16.40 -44.61 1.33
CA LEU A 1120 16.61 -43.18 1.10
C LEU A 1120 15.47 -42.32 1.65
N ARG A 1121 14.21 -42.77 1.51
CA ARG A 1121 13.04 -42.09 2.08
C ARG A 1121 13.10 -42.00 3.60
N GLU A 1122 13.44 -43.09 4.26
CA GLU A 1122 13.60 -43.12 5.71
C GLU A 1122 14.75 -42.21 6.16
N TYR A 1123 15.87 -42.21 5.42
CA TYR A 1123 16.99 -41.32 5.69
C TYR A 1123 16.58 -39.85 5.58
N VAL A 1124 15.89 -39.46 4.51
CA VAL A 1124 15.39 -38.09 4.32
C VAL A 1124 14.41 -37.69 5.42
N ARG A 1125 13.43 -38.55 5.77
CA ARG A 1125 12.48 -38.28 6.86
C ARG A 1125 13.16 -38.10 8.21
N LYS A 1126 14.19 -38.89 8.49
CA LYS A 1126 14.91 -38.84 9.76
C LYS A 1126 15.78 -37.59 9.89
N HIS A 1127 16.41 -37.16 8.79
CA HIS A 1127 17.49 -36.19 8.86
C HIS A 1127 17.15 -34.84 8.22
N TRP A 1128 16.23 -34.74 7.27
CA TRP A 1128 16.10 -33.55 6.40
C TRP A 1128 14.68 -32.97 6.32
N LEU A 1129 13.81 -33.35 7.26
CA LEU A 1129 12.53 -32.68 7.45
C LEU A 1129 12.75 -31.33 8.14
N LEU A 1130 12.02 -30.33 7.66
CA LEU A 1130 12.10 -28.97 8.19
C LEU A 1130 11.61 -28.90 9.64
N GLU A 1131 10.55 -29.64 9.96
CA GLU A 1131 9.91 -29.72 11.28
C GLU A 1131 10.84 -30.24 12.38
N SER A 1132 11.86 -31.03 12.04
CA SER A 1132 12.87 -31.51 13.01
C SER A 1132 14.08 -30.58 13.17
N ARG A 1133 14.12 -29.48 12.41
CA ARG A 1133 15.25 -28.53 12.33
C ARG A 1133 14.86 -27.08 12.63
N LEU A 1134 13.69 -26.86 13.20
CA LEU A 1134 13.14 -25.50 13.41
C LEU A 1134 14.06 -24.62 14.27
N ASP A 1135 14.72 -25.18 15.28
CA ASP A 1135 15.62 -24.42 16.15
C ASP A 1135 16.91 -23.99 15.41
N ASP A 1136 17.39 -24.79 14.45
CA ASP A 1136 18.54 -24.42 13.60
C ASP A 1136 18.20 -23.22 12.71
N TRP A 1137 17.03 -23.27 12.07
CA TRP A 1137 16.49 -22.18 11.24
C TRP A 1137 16.21 -20.92 12.05
N LEU A 1138 15.63 -21.06 13.24
CA LEU A 1138 15.41 -19.94 14.14
C LEU A 1138 16.73 -19.28 14.54
N GLY A 1139 17.74 -20.09 14.89
CA GLY A 1139 19.09 -19.62 15.19
C GLY A 1139 19.82 -19.03 13.97
N ALA A 1140 19.41 -19.36 12.74
CA ALA A 1140 19.96 -18.74 11.54
C ALA A 1140 19.40 -17.32 11.32
N TRP A 1141 18.14 -17.08 11.69
CA TRP A 1141 17.45 -15.82 11.41
C TRP A 1141 17.44 -14.82 12.56
N LEU A 1142 17.52 -15.29 13.81
CA LEU A 1142 17.56 -14.42 14.98
C LEU A 1142 19.00 -14.09 15.44
N PRO A 1143 19.21 -12.97 16.16
CA PRO A 1143 20.49 -12.57 16.75
C PRO A 1143 21.21 -13.66 17.54
#